data_AF-A0A0P6CV40-F1
#
_entry.id   AF-A0A0P6CV40-F1
#
_cell.length_a   1.000
_cell.length_b   1.000
_cell.length_c   1.000
_cell.angle_alpha   90.00
_cell.angle_beta   90.00
_cell.angle_gamma   90.00
#
_symmetry.space_group_name_H-M   'P 1'
#
loop_
_entity.id
_entity.type
_entity.pdbx_description
1 polymer ?
#
loop_
_entity_poly.entity_id
_entity_poly.type
_entity_poly.pdbx_seq_one_letter_code
_entity_poly.pdbx_strand_id
1 'polypeptide(L)'
;MIDCFKGDVEEAIQTHLDILSEKSQFAVNLKQDKGLFNKISILHLTDIDVPVSLNNVSKLVQAASKSSPEAKSSPCVKYGQMWQIRQCEALKAQSEKWSDLLPELTNKMLLLMGLNPLVVKVKTILRDFFICGTDGLAKFHFEEENAGFIKMILQIPVEGGHEEGRIKVELNEQIQLFNVCEDSDRHYHVTAFYSDCDHQLEKVTFGWRLAMVFDLVLEEKMVHNPLCPPANLHSFLAVGHIQETLAQWTTNENDYPSMLALVLDHRYSSTQLNFHSLKGRDHLLAGLLRSVDSINTYLSHFQAHGRSITLSDQEDSENTDSDCTNSICICCVTKGCSCQKRVRRRAESQPNLRNGVKILSLTGVDGKTMECIPIDVDLDSEMILFNRNVHNIRPNVTVFDCDNMEYDIPDGHTELGLLRWLREPRAVLIIFPKNSLKMFLLGNFTAALDRLEMHPDVRTLNEVIAFCEDYPERVWMGANDREERTKRLLSLCVQLRAKTEGLTLLEILGSDFVGREPADYEGIRNKAIAIEIANLIMVIGWNSASIISVEKLLSLNRTKDQMENFAHFALAFFDIGLPEIGKNIGNRLVAMLQTKAYNVLPNLTVSAIVACASIIFRIQQFDGSGPFRIYSLGIELKSLPLQKLFPVIEGIQKICSVYLENNQVCQRFQRDLHRHLLSCYIPEELAVGVMLFYLELDDAILLKEFTHAITNQKNAIQLIVSSPEIWNKAVTTLGGRWALSLLVNIRIGHLEKMTLPVFTWSQKSTAFIANPCLDDFFSSSSVRHNVSGFNSRRQAEKWIELLFGPDQLESGHSADVEIKRQDSKIVCAITKNRDLHWHQLNLFQRSRAELLALRDRRRRRLGEDISGSKVKVFTTSRSSSTASQTSPLLSPPAAKRLRIIDQDYK
;
A
#
# COMPACT_ATOMS: atom_id res chain seq x y z
N MET A 1 19.40 -22.84 -31.82
CA MET A 1 20.05 -22.80 -30.49
C MET A 1 19.01 -22.99 -29.42
N ILE A 2 18.06 -22.07 -29.28
CA ILE A 2 16.92 -22.17 -28.34
C ILE A 2 16.15 -23.49 -28.52
N ASP A 3 15.81 -23.89 -29.75
CA ASP A 3 15.09 -25.17 -29.99
C ASP A 3 15.89 -26.42 -29.60
N CYS A 4 17.22 -26.38 -29.76
CA CYS A 4 18.11 -27.47 -29.36
C CYS A 4 18.12 -27.58 -27.83
N PHE A 5 18.35 -26.47 -27.14
CA PHE A 5 18.29 -26.39 -25.69
C PHE A 5 16.93 -26.83 -25.13
N LYS A 6 15.82 -26.47 -25.80
CA LYS A 6 14.48 -26.97 -25.48
C LYS A 6 14.43 -28.50 -25.58
N GLY A 7 14.87 -29.06 -26.71
CA GLY A 7 14.92 -30.52 -26.91
C GLY A 7 15.75 -31.23 -25.83
N ASP A 8 16.97 -30.75 -25.58
CA ASP A 8 17.91 -31.34 -24.63
C ASP A 8 17.36 -31.34 -23.19
N VAL A 9 16.72 -30.23 -22.76
CA VAL A 9 16.09 -30.12 -21.43
C VAL A 9 14.85 -30.99 -21.32
N GLU A 10 14.01 -31.05 -22.36
CA GLU A 10 12.81 -31.88 -22.36
C GLU A 10 13.17 -33.38 -22.32
N GLU A 11 14.17 -33.80 -23.11
CA GLU A 11 14.66 -35.17 -23.14
C GLU A 11 15.27 -35.59 -21.79
N ALA A 12 16.13 -34.74 -21.19
CA ALA A 12 16.76 -35.01 -19.91
C ALA A 12 15.73 -35.17 -18.78
N ILE A 13 14.76 -34.25 -18.67
CA ILE A 13 13.70 -34.33 -17.65
C ILE A 13 12.81 -35.56 -17.89
N GLN A 14 12.31 -35.75 -19.11
CA GLN A 14 11.32 -36.77 -19.41
C GLN A 14 11.88 -38.18 -19.29
N THR A 15 13.10 -38.43 -19.77
CA THR A 15 13.75 -39.76 -19.72
C THR A 15 13.89 -40.26 -18.27
N HIS A 16 14.29 -39.38 -17.36
CA HIS A 16 14.42 -39.74 -15.94
C HIS A 16 13.08 -39.80 -15.21
N LEU A 17 12.12 -38.94 -15.56
CA LEU A 17 10.80 -38.92 -14.93
C LEU A 17 9.96 -40.14 -15.32
N ASP A 18 10.08 -40.65 -16.55
CA ASP A 18 9.41 -41.88 -16.98
C ASP A 18 9.93 -43.11 -16.20
N ILE A 19 11.24 -43.20 -15.97
CA ILE A 19 11.86 -44.26 -15.13
C ILE A 19 11.38 -44.17 -13.67
N LEU A 20 11.31 -42.95 -13.11
CA LEU A 20 10.94 -42.75 -11.70
C LEU A 20 9.43 -42.89 -11.45
N SER A 21 8.59 -42.70 -12.47
CA SER A 21 7.14 -42.77 -12.38
C SER A 21 6.53 -44.15 -12.67
N GLU A 22 7.33 -45.15 -13.05
CA GLU A 22 6.88 -46.54 -13.32
C GLU A 22 6.05 -47.14 -12.16
N LYS A 23 6.28 -46.69 -10.91
CA LYS A 23 5.57 -47.13 -9.70
C LYS A 23 4.47 -46.18 -9.22
N SER A 24 4.22 -45.07 -9.92
CA SER A 24 3.29 -44.00 -9.53
C SER A 24 2.08 -43.99 -10.45
N GLN A 25 1.15 -44.94 -10.26
CA GLN A 25 -0.03 -45.07 -11.09
C GLN A 25 -1.11 -44.04 -10.73
N PHE A 26 -1.74 -43.41 -11.73
CA PHE A 26 -2.81 -42.42 -11.53
C PHE A 26 -4.13 -43.03 -11.03
N ALA A 27 -4.30 -44.32 -11.30
CA ALA A 27 -5.39 -45.15 -10.81
C ALA A 27 -4.87 -46.56 -10.51
N VAL A 28 -5.53 -47.27 -9.61
CA VAL A 28 -5.23 -48.66 -9.23
C VAL A 28 -6.49 -49.41 -8.80
N ASN A 29 -6.48 -50.74 -8.90
CA ASN A 29 -7.52 -51.62 -8.36
C ASN A 29 -6.89 -52.74 -7.52
N LEU A 30 -7.59 -53.11 -6.44
CA LEU A 30 -7.28 -54.21 -5.55
C LEU A 30 -8.51 -55.10 -5.38
N LYS A 31 -8.41 -56.35 -5.82
CA LYS A 31 -9.33 -57.43 -5.44
C LYS A 31 -8.94 -57.91 -4.03
N GLN A 32 -9.87 -57.83 -3.08
CA GLN A 32 -9.63 -58.14 -1.67
C GLN A 32 -10.50 -59.33 -1.23
N ASP A 33 -9.83 -60.33 -0.65
CA ASP A 33 -10.44 -61.57 -0.19
C ASP A 33 -11.45 -61.39 0.96
N LYS A 34 -12.27 -62.42 1.17
CA LYS A 34 -13.32 -62.45 2.19
C LYS A 34 -12.80 -62.03 3.57
N GLY A 35 -13.44 -61.02 4.17
CA GLY A 35 -13.20 -60.68 5.59
C GLY A 35 -13.17 -59.19 5.95
N LEU A 36 -13.26 -58.25 5.00
CA LEU A 36 -13.33 -56.80 5.29
C LEU A 36 -14.45 -56.50 6.32
N PHE A 37 -15.67 -56.96 6.07
CA PHE A 37 -16.75 -56.94 7.06
C PHE A 37 -17.83 -57.97 6.75
N ASN A 38 -18.29 -58.73 7.75
CA ASN A 38 -19.35 -59.71 7.52
C ASN A 38 -20.75 -59.08 7.44
N LYS A 39 -20.90 -57.83 7.89
CA LYS A 39 -22.18 -57.11 7.98
C LYS A 39 -22.02 -55.61 7.68
N ILE A 40 -23.06 -54.99 7.13
CA ILE A 40 -23.18 -53.54 6.89
C ILE A 40 -24.52 -52.99 7.40
N SER A 41 -24.57 -51.69 7.69
CA SER A 41 -25.79 -50.98 8.07
C SER A 41 -25.97 -49.73 7.20
N ILE A 42 -27.09 -49.62 6.47
CA ILE A 42 -27.35 -48.59 5.44
C ILE A 42 -28.86 -48.24 5.44
N LEU A 43 -29.23 -46.96 5.30
CA LEU A 43 -30.64 -46.50 5.28
C LEU A 43 -31.51 -47.04 6.43
N HIS A 44 -30.98 -47.04 7.65
CA HIS A 44 -31.60 -47.61 8.87
C HIS A 44 -31.83 -49.13 8.84
N LEU A 45 -31.48 -49.84 7.76
CA LEU A 45 -31.36 -51.29 7.76
C LEU A 45 -30.02 -51.66 8.41
N THR A 46 -30.08 -52.34 9.55
CA THR A 46 -28.89 -52.81 10.27
C THR A 46 -28.57 -54.27 9.93
N ASP A 47 -27.30 -54.64 10.11
CA ASP A 47 -26.84 -56.04 10.09
C ASP A 47 -27.12 -56.83 8.79
N ILE A 48 -27.03 -56.15 7.64
CA ILE A 48 -27.09 -56.79 6.31
C ILE A 48 -25.82 -57.62 6.12
N ASP A 49 -25.95 -58.95 6.06
CA ASP A 49 -24.84 -59.86 5.78
C ASP A 49 -24.18 -59.57 4.41
N VAL A 50 -22.87 -59.86 4.31
CA VAL A 50 -22.08 -59.76 3.07
C VAL A 50 -21.48 -61.13 2.72
N PRO A 51 -21.64 -61.67 1.50
CA PRO A 51 -22.28 -61.08 0.32
C PRO A 51 -23.75 -60.72 0.50
N VAL A 52 -24.15 -59.57 -0.05
CA VAL A 52 -25.49 -59.01 0.15
C VAL A 52 -26.51 -59.83 -0.62
N SER A 53 -27.43 -60.49 0.08
CA SER A 53 -28.48 -61.30 -0.56
C SER A 53 -29.45 -60.46 -1.39
N LEU A 54 -30.02 -61.04 -2.45
CA LEU A 54 -30.96 -60.37 -3.35
C LEU A 54 -32.21 -59.85 -2.62
N ASN A 55 -32.61 -60.52 -1.53
CA ASN A 55 -33.66 -60.04 -0.62
C ASN A 55 -33.25 -58.75 0.12
N ASN A 56 -31.99 -58.65 0.56
CA ASN A 56 -31.49 -57.44 1.21
C ASN A 56 -31.25 -56.30 0.21
N VAL A 57 -30.80 -56.59 -1.03
CA VAL A 57 -30.77 -55.60 -2.11
C VAL A 57 -32.17 -55.04 -2.39
N SER A 58 -33.18 -55.91 -2.45
CA SER A 58 -34.58 -55.50 -2.66
C SER A 58 -35.10 -54.56 -1.56
N LYS A 59 -34.74 -54.82 -0.30
CA LYS A 59 -35.05 -53.91 0.84
C LYS A 59 -34.32 -52.57 0.73
N LEU A 60 -33.04 -52.58 0.36
CA LEU A 60 -32.25 -51.36 0.15
C LEU A 60 -32.84 -50.49 -0.97
N VAL A 61 -33.21 -51.10 -2.11
CA VAL A 61 -33.89 -50.43 -3.23
C VAL A 61 -35.25 -49.88 -2.80
N GLN A 62 -36.01 -50.63 -2.00
CA GLN A 62 -37.29 -50.15 -1.48
C GLN A 62 -37.12 -48.98 -0.50
N ALA A 63 -36.08 -48.99 0.34
CA ALA A 63 -35.76 -47.88 1.24
C ALA A 63 -35.31 -46.64 0.46
N ALA A 64 -34.38 -46.79 -0.49
CA ALA A 64 -33.89 -45.73 -1.36
C ALA A 64 -35.02 -45.11 -2.23
N SER A 65 -36.02 -45.90 -2.61
CA SER A 65 -37.19 -45.43 -3.38
C SER A 65 -38.30 -44.79 -2.53
N LYS A 66 -38.22 -44.85 -1.19
CA LYS A 66 -39.15 -44.16 -0.27
C LYS A 66 -38.71 -42.73 0.04
N SER A 67 -37.42 -42.42 -0.09
CA SER A 67 -36.91 -41.05 -0.13
C SER A 67 -37.42 -40.34 -1.40
N SER A 68 -38.00 -39.15 -1.24
CA SER A 68 -38.72 -38.45 -2.33
C SER A 68 -37.82 -38.13 -3.54
N PRO A 69 -38.25 -38.37 -4.80
CA PRO A 69 -37.33 -38.40 -5.94
C PRO A 69 -37.06 -37.06 -6.66
N GLU A 70 -37.77 -35.98 -6.33
CA GLU A 70 -37.92 -34.82 -7.25
C GLU A 70 -37.19 -33.53 -6.83
N ALA A 71 -36.45 -33.52 -5.73
CA ALA A 71 -35.67 -32.34 -5.30
C ALA A 71 -34.17 -32.61 -5.37
N LYS A 72 -33.38 -31.70 -5.97
CA LYS A 72 -31.90 -31.78 -5.99
C LYS A 72 -31.23 -31.82 -4.60
N SER A 73 -32.00 -31.55 -3.55
CA SER A 73 -31.61 -31.60 -2.14
C SER A 73 -32.02 -32.90 -1.41
N SER A 74 -32.57 -33.90 -2.09
CA SER A 74 -32.90 -35.19 -1.46
C SER A 74 -31.62 -35.97 -1.09
N PRO A 75 -31.61 -36.72 0.04
CA PRO A 75 -30.47 -37.54 0.44
C PRO A 75 -30.28 -38.79 -0.46
N CYS A 76 -31.27 -39.10 -1.31
CA CYS A 76 -31.18 -40.15 -2.32
C CYS A 76 -31.68 -39.61 -3.66
N VAL A 77 -30.91 -39.86 -4.72
CA VAL A 77 -31.21 -39.48 -6.12
C VAL A 77 -31.25 -40.74 -6.98
N LYS A 78 -32.21 -40.82 -7.91
CA LYS A 78 -32.42 -41.99 -8.78
C LYS A 78 -32.13 -41.66 -10.25
N TYR A 79 -31.34 -42.52 -10.89
CA TYR A 79 -30.90 -42.41 -12.28
C TYR A 79 -31.20 -43.72 -13.03
N GLY A 80 -32.43 -43.90 -13.54
CA GLY A 80 -32.85 -45.18 -14.13
C GLY A 80 -32.87 -46.30 -13.09
N GLN A 81 -32.11 -47.39 -13.29
CA GLN A 81 -31.93 -48.48 -12.31
C GLN A 81 -30.69 -48.29 -11.40
N MET A 82 -30.36 -47.04 -11.11
CA MET A 82 -29.26 -46.65 -10.23
C MET A 82 -29.75 -45.67 -9.16
N TRP A 83 -29.30 -45.86 -7.91
CA TRP A 83 -29.61 -45.00 -6.77
C TRP A 83 -28.30 -44.50 -6.17
N GLN A 84 -28.16 -43.18 -6.04
CA GLN A 84 -27.07 -42.50 -5.31
C GLN A 84 -27.61 -42.00 -3.98
N ILE A 85 -27.00 -42.43 -2.87
CA ILE A 85 -27.32 -41.96 -1.52
C ILE A 85 -26.18 -41.05 -1.06
N ARG A 86 -26.47 -39.75 -0.96
CA ARG A 86 -25.49 -38.70 -0.64
C ARG A 86 -25.34 -38.53 0.87
N GLN A 87 -24.15 -38.11 1.30
CA GLN A 87 -23.83 -37.77 2.69
C GLN A 87 -24.30 -38.85 3.68
N CYS A 88 -23.83 -40.09 3.49
CA CYS A 88 -24.27 -41.26 4.24
C CYS A 88 -23.92 -41.23 5.75
N GLU A 89 -24.58 -40.38 6.53
CA GLU A 89 -24.48 -40.34 8.00
C GLU A 89 -24.86 -41.67 8.66
N ALA A 90 -25.66 -42.49 7.97
CA ALA A 90 -26.10 -43.81 8.42
C ALA A 90 -24.95 -44.78 8.74
N LEU A 91 -23.75 -44.60 8.16
CA LEU A 91 -22.58 -45.44 8.44
C LEU A 91 -21.73 -44.96 9.63
N LYS A 92 -22.03 -43.78 10.22
CA LYS A 92 -21.36 -43.28 11.44
C LYS A 92 -21.64 -44.14 12.69
N ALA A 93 -22.62 -45.06 12.64
CA ALA A 93 -23.21 -45.71 13.80
C ALA A 93 -22.63 -47.08 14.20
N GLN A 94 -21.56 -47.59 13.57
CA GLN A 94 -20.88 -48.82 14.00
C GLN A 94 -19.38 -48.58 14.28
N SER A 95 -19.11 -48.10 15.49
CA SER A 95 -17.78 -47.89 16.07
C SER A 95 -17.13 -49.19 16.54
N GLU A 96 -15.91 -49.46 16.05
CA GLU A 96 -14.79 -50.24 16.61
C GLU A 96 -14.00 -50.95 15.51
N LYS A 97 -14.65 -51.47 14.45
CA LYS A 97 -13.93 -52.13 13.33
C LYS A 97 -13.57 -51.22 12.17
N TRP A 98 -14.40 -50.21 11.87
CA TRP A 98 -14.13 -49.24 10.81
C TRP A 98 -12.92 -48.34 11.10
N SER A 99 -12.62 -48.10 12.38
CA SER A 99 -11.50 -47.27 12.84
C SER A 99 -10.13 -47.84 12.45
N ASP A 100 -10.00 -49.15 12.36
CA ASP A 100 -8.71 -49.81 12.09
C ASP A 100 -8.61 -50.28 10.62
N LEU A 101 -9.70 -50.85 10.10
CA LEU A 101 -9.77 -51.45 8.77
C LEU A 101 -9.67 -50.42 7.63
N LEU A 102 -10.37 -49.28 7.76
CA LEU A 102 -10.43 -48.28 6.70
C LEU A 102 -9.09 -47.56 6.49
N PRO A 103 -8.34 -47.18 7.55
CA PRO A 103 -6.95 -46.75 7.40
C PRO A 103 -6.02 -47.81 6.81
N GLU A 104 -6.16 -49.09 7.17
CA GLU A 104 -5.33 -50.15 6.58
C GLU A 104 -5.56 -50.27 5.07
N LEU A 105 -6.83 -50.29 4.64
CA LEU A 105 -7.19 -50.33 3.22
C LEU A 105 -6.70 -49.07 2.49
N THR A 106 -6.94 -47.89 3.06
CA THR A 106 -6.48 -46.62 2.49
C THR A 106 -4.95 -46.61 2.33
N ASN A 107 -4.20 -47.08 3.32
CA ASN A 107 -2.75 -47.19 3.25
C ASN A 107 -2.28 -48.17 2.16
N LYS A 108 -2.98 -49.29 1.94
CA LYS A 108 -2.70 -50.21 0.82
C LYS A 108 -2.95 -49.54 -0.53
N MET A 109 -4.06 -48.81 -0.69
CA MET A 109 -4.37 -48.10 -1.93
C MET A 109 -3.35 -46.98 -2.22
N LEU A 110 -2.94 -46.22 -1.19
CA LEU A 110 -1.87 -45.22 -1.30
C LEU A 110 -0.56 -45.87 -1.79
N LEU A 111 -0.14 -46.98 -1.18
CA LEU A 111 1.07 -47.71 -1.59
C LEU A 111 1.02 -48.20 -3.05
N LEU A 112 -0.14 -48.69 -3.50
CA LEU A 112 -0.34 -49.10 -4.89
C LEU A 112 -0.26 -47.91 -5.87
N MET A 113 -0.73 -46.73 -5.47
CA MET A 113 -0.58 -45.48 -6.24
C MET A 113 0.84 -44.86 -6.14
N GLY A 114 1.79 -45.54 -5.49
CA GLY A 114 3.17 -45.08 -5.30
C GLY A 114 3.36 -44.05 -4.18
N LEU A 115 2.34 -43.81 -3.35
CA LEU A 115 2.36 -42.86 -2.25
C LEU A 115 2.74 -43.55 -0.93
N ASN A 116 3.67 -42.96 -0.18
CA ASN A 116 4.10 -43.51 1.11
C ASN A 116 3.12 -43.08 2.24
N PRO A 117 2.35 -44.00 2.85
CA PRO A 117 1.35 -43.66 3.88
C PRO A 117 1.96 -43.19 5.22
N LEU A 118 3.29 -43.28 5.39
CA LEU A 118 3.98 -42.64 6.52
C LEU A 118 4.09 -41.12 6.33
N VAL A 119 4.22 -40.68 5.07
CA VAL A 119 4.37 -39.27 4.66
C VAL A 119 3.01 -38.69 4.29
N VAL A 120 2.27 -39.37 3.41
CA VAL A 120 0.96 -38.95 2.92
C VAL A 120 -0.12 -39.41 3.88
N LYS A 121 -0.61 -38.48 4.70
CA LYS A 121 -1.77 -38.62 5.59
C LYS A 121 -3.02 -38.05 4.93
N VAL A 122 -4.04 -38.89 4.83
CA VAL A 122 -5.36 -38.53 4.29
C VAL A 122 -6.46 -38.91 5.27
N LYS A 123 -7.40 -38.00 5.44
CA LYS A 123 -8.68 -38.26 6.09
C LYS A 123 -9.62 -38.90 5.08
N THR A 124 -10.11 -40.10 5.41
CA THR A 124 -11.10 -40.80 4.57
C THR A 124 -12.50 -40.34 4.92
N ILE A 125 -13.22 -39.76 3.95
CA ILE A 125 -14.59 -39.26 4.13
C ILE A 125 -15.52 -40.04 3.21
N LEU A 126 -16.50 -40.75 3.76
CA LEU A 126 -17.55 -41.37 2.95
C LEU A 126 -18.44 -40.26 2.36
N ARG A 127 -18.45 -40.17 1.03
CA ARG A 127 -19.27 -39.20 0.29
C ARG A 127 -20.62 -39.81 -0.06
N ASP A 128 -20.61 -40.90 -0.82
CA ASP A 128 -21.80 -41.48 -1.45
C ASP A 128 -21.87 -43.01 -1.28
N PHE A 129 -23.09 -43.56 -1.36
CA PHE A 129 -23.33 -44.99 -1.59
C PHE A 129 -24.16 -45.20 -2.85
N PHE A 130 -23.78 -46.17 -3.67
CA PHE A 130 -24.44 -46.50 -4.93
C PHE A 130 -25.01 -47.91 -4.92
N ILE A 131 -26.23 -48.03 -5.45
CA ILE A 131 -26.89 -49.29 -5.78
C ILE A 131 -27.20 -49.24 -7.27
N CYS A 132 -26.68 -50.20 -8.04
CA CYS A 132 -26.94 -50.33 -9.47
C CYS A 132 -27.53 -51.71 -9.76
N GLY A 133 -28.66 -51.76 -10.46
CA GLY A 133 -29.24 -53.01 -10.96
C GLY A 133 -28.99 -53.22 -12.45
N THR A 134 -29.46 -54.36 -12.95
CA THR A 134 -29.65 -54.66 -14.38
C THR A 134 -30.27 -53.46 -15.12
N ASP A 135 -29.73 -53.14 -16.29
CA ASP A 135 -30.13 -51.98 -17.10
C ASP A 135 -29.95 -50.62 -16.40
N GLY A 136 -28.91 -50.51 -15.58
CA GLY A 136 -28.39 -49.24 -15.05
C GLY A 136 -28.01 -48.22 -16.14
N LEU A 137 -27.70 -47.00 -15.73
CA LEU A 137 -27.40 -45.90 -16.65
C LEU A 137 -26.12 -46.17 -17.46
N ALA A 138 -26.17 -45.93 -18.77
CA ALA A 138 -25.15 -46.44 -19.71
C ALA A 138 -23.75 -45.83 -19.55
N LYS A 139 -23.68 -44.58 -19.10
CA LYS A 139 -22.44 -43.85 -18.76
C LYS A 139 -22.71 -42.92 -17.57
N PHE A 140 -22.26 -43.28 -16.38
CA PHE A 140 -22.38 -42.42 -15.21
C PHE A 140 -21.04 -41.75 -14.90
N HIS A 141 -21.05 -40.42 -14.80
CA HIS A 141 -19.96 -39.59 -14.29
C HIS A 141 -20.35 -39.07 -12.90
N PHE A 142 -19.40 -38.97 -11.98
CA PHE A 142 -19.65 -38.42 -10.66
C PHE A 142 -19.53 -36.90 -10.71
N GLU A 143 -20.44 -36.18 -10.06
CA GLU A 143 -20.39 -34.71 -9.99
C GLU A 143 -19.05 -34.25 -9.36
N GLU A 144 -18.38 -33.31 -10.04
CA GLU A 144 -17.13 -32.67 -9.64
C GLU A 144 -17.37 -31.60 -8.57
N GLU A 145 -17.44 -32.01 -7.31
CA GLU A 145 -17.15 -31.12 -6.18
C GLU A 145 -15.70 -31.35 -5.70
N ASN A 146 -14.91 -30.29 -5.77
CA ASN A 146 -13.43 -30.28 -5.75
C ASN A 146 -12.78 -30.52 -4.36
N ALA A 147 -13.40 -31.29 -3.46
CA ALA A 147 -12.92 -31.44 -2.08
C ALA A 147 -11.86 -32.54 -1.87
N GLY A 148 -11.87 -33.62 -2.66
CA GLY A 148 -10.99 -34.78 -2.47
C GLY A 148 -9.62 -34.66 -3.16
N PHE A 149 -8.58 -35.26 -2.59
CA PHE A 149 -7.28 -35.47 -3.24
C PHE A 149 -7.27 -36.75 -4.10
N ILE A 150 -7.78 -37.85 -3.53
CA ILE A 150 -7.98 -39.15 -4.21
C ILE A 150 -9.41 -39.61 -3.97
N LYS A 151 -10.06 -40.19 -4.98
CA LYS A 151 -11.34 -40.91 -4.85
C LYS A 151 -11.05 -42.39 -4.66
N MET A 152 -11.74 -43.03 -3.72
CA MET A 152 -11.67 -44.47 -3.47
C MET A 152 -13.07 -45.08 -3.52
N ILE A 153 -13.26 -46.06 -4.40
CA ILE A 153 -14.52 -46.80 -4.60
C ILE A 153 -14.36 -48.21 -4.03
N LEU A 154 -15.15 -48.55 -3.01
CA LEU A 154 -15.21 -49.89 -2.41
C LEU A 154 -16.51 -50.57 -2.86
N GLN A 155 -16.39 -51.53 -3.77
CA GLN A 155 -17.49 -52.41 -4.17
C GLN A 155 -17.67 -53.54 -3.17
N ILE A 156 -18.93 -53.79 -2.79
CA ILE A 156 -19.35 -54.81 -1.83
C ILE A 156 -19.85 -56.05 -2.59
N PRO A 157 -19.48 -57.28 -2.18
CA PRO A 157 -19.99 -58.50 -2.78
C PRO A 157 -21.52 -58.62 -2.71
N VAL A 158 -22.15 -59.12 -3.77
CA VAL A 158 -23.62 -59.28 -3.88
C VAL A 158 -23.95 -60.69 -4.36
N GLU A 159 -24.99 -61.32 -3.81
CA GLU A 159 -25.46 -62.63 -4.25
C GLU A 159 -25.76 -62.64 -5.76
N GLY A 160 -25.07 -63.51 -6.51
CA GLY A 160 -25.17 -63.58 -7.98
C GLY A 160 -24.26 -62.60 -8.74
N GLY A 161 -23.61 -61.66 -8.05
CA GLY A 161 -22.69 -60.69 -8.64
C GLY A 161 -23.35 -59.72 -9.63
N HIS A 162 -22.54 -59.20 -10.56
CA HIS A 162 -22.99 -58.42 -11.72
C HIS A 162 -22.16 -58.75 -12.96
N GLU A 163 -22.72 -58.49 -14.15
CA GLU A 163 -22.03 -58.58 -15.44
C GLU A 163 -21.81 -57.19 -16.05
N GLU A 164 -20.74 -57.05 -16.84
CA GLU A 164 -20.19 -55.78 -17.33
C GLU A 164 -19.86 -54.80 -16.19
N GLY A 165 -20.32 -53.55 -16.23
CA GLY A 165 -20.19 -52.61 -15.11
C GLY A 165 -18.75 -52.21 -14.73
N ARG A 166 -17.78 -52.31 -15.66
CA ARG A 166 -16.36 -51.97 -15.41
C ARG A 166 -16.17 -50.49 -15.04
N ILE A 167 -15.01 -50.17 -14.47
CA ILE A 167 -14.60 -48.80 -14.15
C ILE A 167 -13.53 -48.37 -15.15
N LYS A 168 -13.82 -47.35 -15.96
CA LYS A 168 -12.84 -46.67 -16.82
C LYS A 168 -12.36 -45.41 -16.12
N VAL A 169 -11.05 -45.21 -16.03
CA VAL A 169 -10.41 -44.02 -15.47
C VAL A 169 -9.41 -43.48 -16.48
N GLU A 170 -9.41 -42.18 -16.69
CA GLU A 170 -8.65 -41.48 -17.72
C GLU A 170 -7.91 -40.29 -17.11
N LEU A 171 -6.65 -40.10 -17.49
CA LEU A 171 -5.85 -38.92 -17.18
C LEU A 171 -5.09 -38.50 -18.44
N ASN A 172 -5.50 -37.37 -19.02
CA ASN A 172 -5.03 -36.91 -20.33
C ASN A 172 -5.23 -38.01 -21.40
N GLU A 173 -4.16 -38.52 -22.01
CA GLU A 173 -4.23 -39.61 -23.01
C GLU A 173 -4.16 -41.02 -22.38
N GLN A 174 -3.92 -41.13 -21.07
CA GLN A 174 -3.76 -42.42 -20.40
C GLN A 174 -5.12 -42.97 -19.93
N ILE A 175 -5.42 -44.22 -20.30
CA ILE A 175 -6.68 -44.89 -19.96
C ILE A 175 -6.37 -46.18 -19.21
N GLN A 176 -7.02 -46.37 -18.05
CA GLN A 176 -7.06 -47.64 -17.34
C GLN A 176 -8.50 -48.16 -17.24
N LEU A 177 -8.68 -49.46 -17.46
CA LEU A 177 -9.98 -50.13 -17.43
C LEU A 177 -9.92 -51.30 -16.44
N PHE A 178 -10.67 -51.19 -15.34
CA PHE A 178 -10.69 -52.19 -14.28
C PHE A 178 -11.89 -53.13 -14.40
N ASN A 179 -11.60 -54.43 -14.51
CA ASN A 179 -12.59 -55.48 -14.35
C ASN A 179 -12.98 -55.60 -12.86
N VAL A 180 -14.20 -55.20 -12.53
CA VAL A 180 -14.77 -55.29 -11.17
C VAL A 180 -16.02 -56.19 -11.11
N CYS A 181 -16.35 -56.92 -12.18
CA CYS A 181 -17.44 -57.91 -12.20
C CYS A 181 -16.96 -59.32 -11.83
N GLU A 182 -15.71 -59.66 -12.14
CA GLU A 182 -15.13 -60.98 -11.84
C GLU A 182 -15.09 -61.30 -10.32
N ASP A 183 -15.69 -62.44 -9.96
CA ASP A 183 -15.99 -62.88 -8.58
C ASP A 183 -16.62 -61.80 -7.67
N SER A 184 -17.41 -60.89 -8.25
CA SER A 184 -18.17 -59.86 -7.51
C SER A 184 -19.26 -60.42 -6.59
N ASP A 185 -19.48 -61.74 -6.61
CA ASP A 185 -20.30 -62.48 -5.64
C ASP A 185 -19.54 -62.82 -4.35
N ARG A 186 -18.20 -62.74 -4.34
CA ARG A 186 -17.33 -63.26 -3.27
C ARG A 186 -16.28 -62.29 -2.76
N HIS A 187 -15.79 -61.40 -3.62
CA HIS A 187 -14.64 -60.53 -3.34
C HIS A 187 -15.03 -59.06 -3.40
N TYR A 188 -14.36 -58.27 -2.57
CA TYR A 188 -14.45 -56.82 -2.66
C TYR A 188 -13.52 -56.32 -3.75
N HIS A 189 -13.95 -55.29 -4.46
CA HIS A 189 -13.11 -54.59 -5.43
C HIS A 189 -12.91 -53.17 -4.94
N VAL A 190 -11.66 -52.76 -4.75
CA VAL A 190 -11.31 -51.43 -4.25
C VAL A 190 -10.53 -50.73 -5.35
N THR A 191 -11.09 -49.65 -5.90
CA THR A 191 -10.46 -48.87 -6.96
C THR A 191 -10.16 -47.47 -6.43
N ALA A 192 -8.93 -46.99 -6.57
CA ALA A 192 -8.54 -45.64 -6.16
C ALA A 192 -7.89 -44.89 -7.32
N PHE A 193 -8.16 -43.59 -7.43
CA PHE A 193 -7.64 -42.72 -8.48
C PHE A 193 -7.65 -41.25 -8.04
N TYR A 194 -6.80 -40.41 -8.61
CA TYR A 194 -6.78 -38.98 -8.29
C TYR A 194 -8.11 -38.31 -8.66
N SER A 195 -8.58 -37.38 -7.84
CA SER A 195 -9.97 -36.86 -7.93
C SER A 195 -10.29 -36.12 -9.23
N ASP A 196 -9.27 -35.63 -9.93
CA ASP A 196 -9.29 -34.91 -11.20
C ASP A 196 -9.15 -35.81 -12.44
N CYS A 197 -9.04 -37.13 -12.26
CA CYS A 197 -9.16 -38.06 -13.38
C CYS A 197 -10.60 -38.09 -13.89
N ASP A 198 -10.77 -38.03 -15.22
CA ASP A 198 -12.05 -38.31 -15.85
C ASP A 198 -12.38 -39.80 -15.64
N HIS A 199 -13.61 -40.13 -15.27
CA HIS A 199 -13.95 -41.50 -14.86
C HIS A 199 -15.40 -41.84 -15.17
N GLN A 200 -15.60 -43.03 -15.72
CA GLN A 200 -16.87 -43.51 -16.23
C GLN A 200 -17.16 -44.89 -15.64
N LEU A 201 -18.36 -45.05 -15.07
CA LEU A 201 -18.92 -46.38 -14.80
C LEU A 201 -19.59 -46.87 -16.09
N GLU A 202 -19.23 -48.08 -16.54
CA GLU A 202 -19.95 -48.76 -17.61
C GLU A 202 -21.30 -49.33 -17.11
N LYS A 203 -22.17 -49.67 -18.06
CA LYS A 203 -23.49 -50.23 -17.78
C LYS A 203 -23.39 -51.61 -17.13
N VAL A 204 -24.21 -51.88 -16.10
CA VAL A 204 -24.48 -53.23 -15.61
C VAL A 204 -25.55 -53.89 -16.49
N THR A 205 -25.21 -55.00 -17.15
CA THR A 205 -26.10 -55.73 -18.07
C THR A 205 -26.91 -56.82 -17.37
N PHE A 206 -26.41 -57.35 -16.24
CA PHE A 206 -27.09 -58.36 -15.43
C PHE A 206 -26.64 -58.26 -13.97
N GLY A 207 -27.50 -58.66 -13.03
CA GLY A 207 -27.19 -58.71 -11.60
C GLY A 207 -27.27 -57.36 -10.88
N TRP A 208 -26.53 -57.24 -9.78
CA TRP A 208 -26.57 -56.07 -8.88
C TRP A 208 -25.18 -55.71 -8.38
N ARG A 209 -24.89 -54.40 -8.36
CA ARG A 209 -23.62 -53.83 -7.90
C ARG A 209 -23.87 -52.80 -6.80
N LEU A 210 -23.22 -52.98 -5.65
CA LEU A 210 -23.29 -52.07 -4.51
C LEU A 210 -21.89 -51.49 -4.24
N ALA A 211 -21.76 -50.17 -4.09
CA ALA A 211 -20.45 -49.52 -3.92
C ALA A 211 -20.49 -48.29 -2.99
N MET A 212 -19.51 -48.19 -2.10
CA MET A 212 -19.23 -46.99 -1.30
C MET A 212 -18.18 -46.12 -2.01
N VAL A 213 -18.34 -44.81 -1.97
CA VAL A 213 -17.38 -43.86 -2.55
C VAL A 213 -16.88 -42.91 -1.47
N PHE A 214 -15.56 -42.90 -1.30
CA PHE A 214 -14.84 -42.10 -0.32
C PHE A 214 -14.00 -41.04 -1.02
N ASP A 215 -14.07 -39.82 -0.53
CA ASP A 215 -13.12 -38.76 -0.83
C ASP A 215 -11.99 -38.83 0.23
N LEU A 216 -10.76 -39.08 -0.22
CA LEU A 216 -9.54 -39.02 0.59
C LEU A 216 -9.02 -37.59 0.55
N VAL A 217 -9.06 -36.87 1.67
CA VAL A 217 -8.65 -35.46 1.77
C VAL A 217 -7.30 -35.37 2.49
N LEU A 218 -6.33 -34.62 1.95
CA LEU A 218 -5.05 -34.39 2.62
C LEU A 218 -5.23 -33.69 3.97
N GLU A 219 -4.47 -34.10 4.99
CA GLU A 219 -4.50 -33.42 6.29
C GLU A 219 -3.54 -32.22 6.32
N GLU A 220 -4.06 -31.03 6.64
CA GLU A 220 -3.36 -29.72 6.59
C GLU A 220 -2.08 -29.60 7.44
N LYS A 221 -1.80 -30.57 8.34
CA LYS A 221 -0.61 -30.54 9.21
C LYS A 221 0.72 -30.80 8.47
N MET A 222 0.69 -30.96 7.15
CA MET A 222 1.90 -31.13 6.33
C MET A 222 2.65 -29.83 6.07
N VAL A 223 3.40 -29.35 7.06
CA VAL A 223 4.48 -28.39 6.81
C VAL A 223 5.65 -29.06 6.04
N HIS A 224 5.75 -30.40 6.15
CA HIS A 224 6.82 -31.20 5.55
C HIS A 224 6.29 -32.48 4.88
N ASN A 225 5.68 -32.35 3.70
CA ASN A 225 5.82 -33.41 2.69
C ASN A 225 7.17 -33.16 2.00
N PRO A 226 8.22 -33.96 2.24
CA PRO A 226 9.50 -33.75 1.59
C PRO A 226 9.36 -34.12 0.10
N LEU A 227 9.25 -33.12 -0.77
CA LEU A 227 9.52 -33.27 -2.22
C LEU A 227 11.02 -33.51 -2.48
N CYS A 228 11.65 -34.36 -1.69
CA CYS A 228 12.94 -34.92 -2.03
C CYS A 228 12.62 -36.10 -2.96
N PRO A 229 13.26 -36.20 -4.13
CA PRO A 229 13.13 -37.40 -4.94
C PRO A 229 13.65 -38.61 -4.12
N PRO A 230 13.20 -39.84 -4.43
CA PRO A 230 13.62 -41.03 -3.70
C PRO A 230 15.15 -41.08 -3.57
N ALA A 231 15.67 -41.40 -2.37
CA ALA A 231 17.11 -41.50 -2.11
C ALA A 231 17.70 -42.77 -2.76
N ASN A 232 17.70 -42.82 -4.09
CA ASN A 232 18.17 -43.91 -4.92
C ASN A 232 19.11 -43.41 -6.03
N LEU A 233 19.82 -44.34 -6.67
CA LEU A 233 20.80 -44.03 -7.71
C LEU A 233 20.19 -43.33 -8.94
N HIS A 234 18.97 -43.71 -9.34
CA HIS A 234 18.30 -43.12 -10.51
C HIS A 234 17.95 -41.65 -10.30
N SER A 235 17.47 -41.28 -9.10
CA SER A 235 17.19 -39.88 -8.76
C SER A 235 18.46 -39.04 -8.63
N PHE A 236 19.55 -39.61 -8.10
CA PHE A 236 20.85 -38.91 -8.07
C PHE A 236 21.38 -38.63 -9.49
N LEU A 237 21.35 -39.65 -10.37
CA LEU A 237 21.75 -39.49 -11.78
C LEU A 237 20.85 -38.50 -12.53
N ALA A 238 19.54 -38.52 -12.26
CA ALA A 238 18.58 -37.59 -12.86
C ALA A 238 18.88 -36.13 -12.51
N VAL A 239 19.12 -35.84 -11.22
CA VAL A 239 19.48 -34.49 -10.76
C VAL A 239 20.80 -34.05 -11.39
N GLY A 240 21.81 -34.92 -11.44
CA GLY A 240 23.09 -34.64 -12.09
C GLY A 240 22.95 -34.28 -13.57
N HIS A 241 22.24 -35.11 -14.35
CA HIS A 241 22.00 -34.86 -15.78
C HIS A 241 21.25 -33.54 -15.99
N ILE A 242 20.11 -33.33 -15.30
CA ILE A 242 19.32 -32.10 -15.44
C ILE A 242 20.16 -30.86 -15.06
N GLN A 243 21.01 -30.96 -14.03
CA GLN A 243 21.92 -29.89 -13.62
C GLN A 243 22.99 -29.59 -14.68
N GLU A 244 23.55 -30.60 -15.35
CA GLU A 244 24.49 -30.42 -16.45
C GLU A 244 23.83 -29.76 -17.67
N THR A 245 22.63 -30.20 -18.06
CA THR A 245 21.88 -29.61 -19.19
C THR A 245 21.50 -28.15 -18.91
N LEU A 246 21.07 -27.82 -17.69
CA LEU A 246 20.71 -26.46 -17.30
C LEU A 246 21.93 -25.56 -17.00
N ALA A 247 23.14 -26.10 -16.93
CA ALA A 247 24.34 -25.31 -16.59
C ALA A 247 24.56 -24.14 -17.55
N GLN A 248 24.48 -24.40 -18.87
CA GLN A 248 24.69 -23.38 -19.92
C GLN A 248 23.70 -22.21 -19.81
N TRP A 249 22.44 -22.52 -19.50
CA TRP A 249 21.38 -21.54 -19.28
C TRP A 249 21.68 -20.64 -18.08
N THR A 250 22.11 -21.24 -16.97
CA THR A 250 22.43 -20.50 -15.74
C THR A 250 23.71 -19.67 -15.80
N THR A 251 24.58 -19.92 -16.79
CA THR A 251 25.79 -19.11 -17.04
C THR A 251 25.59 -17.97 -18.03
N ASN A 252 24.67 -18.12 -18.99
CA ASN A 252 24.50 -17.19 -20.13
C ASN A 252 23.06 -16.65 -20.22
N GLU A 253 22.51 -16.08 -19.14
CA GLU A 253 21.10 -15.64 -19.04
C GLU A 253 20.60 -14.75 -20.21
N ASN A 254 21.50 -14.10 -20.95
CA ASN A 254 21.21 -13.22 -22.09
C ASN A 254 20.96 -13.94 -23.43
N ASP A 255 21.42 -15.18 -23.60
CA ASP A 255 21.36 -15.92 -24.88
C ASP A 255 20.22 -16.99 -24.89
N TYR A 256 19.45 -17.03 -23.81
CA TYR A 256 18.44 -18.05 -23.49
C TYR A 256 17.18 -17.37 -22.89
N PRO A 257 16.01 -18.05 -22.81
CA PRO A 257 14.81 -17.48 -22.19
C PRO A 257 15.02 -17.10 -20.72
N SER A 258 14.27 -16.11 -20.23
CA SER A 258 14.35 -15.67 -18.82
C SER A 258 13.79 -16.70 -17.84
N MET A 259 12.87 -17.56 -18.29
CA MET A 259 12.22 -18.60 -17.49
C MET A 259 11.78 -19.80 -18.33
N LEU A 260 11.61 -20.96 -17.71
CA LEU A 260 11.05 -22.17 -18.34
C LEU A 260 9.73 -22.51 -17.63
N ALA A 261 8.75 -23.01 -18.38
CA ALA A 261 7.46 -23.40 -17.83
C ALA A 261 7.08 -24.83 -18.24
N LEU A 262 6.99 -25.71 -17.25
CA LEU A 262 6.53 -27.08 -17.41
C LEU A 262 5.05 -27.16 -17.06
N VAL A 263 4.25 -27.68 -17.97
CA VAL A 263 2.83 -27.93 -17.73
C VAL A 263 2.68 -29.16 -16.84
N LEU A 264 1.89 -29.03 -15.77
CA LEU A 264 1.59 -30.16 -14.90
C LEU A 264 0.56 -31.09 -15.54
N ASP A 265 0.71 -32.39 -15.31
CA ASP A 265 -0.15 -33.43 -15.88
C ASP A 265 -1.56 -33.42 -15.25
N HIS A 266 -1.66 -33.08 -13.95
CA HIS A 266 -2.93 -33.03 -13.23
C HIS A 266 -3.64 -31.66 -13.27
N ARG A 267 -4.96 -31.67 -13.04
CA ARG A 267 -5.74 -30.44 -12.83
C ARG A 267 -5.66 -30.02 -11.35
N TYR A 268 -5.41 -28.73 -11.10
CA TYR A 268 -5.36 -28.13 -9.77
C TYR A 268 -6.21 -26.86 -9.74
N SER A 269 -7.09 -26.72 -8.76
CA SER A 269 -7.73 -25.43 -8.45
C SER A 269 -6.71 -24.45 -7.86
N SER A 270 -7.04 -23.16 -7.80
CA SER A 270 -6.23 -22.13 -7.11
C SER A 270 -5.93 -22.48 -5.65
N THR A 271 -6.87 -23.15 -4.97
CA THR A 271 -6.71 -23.62 -3.58
C THR A 271 -5.89 -24.90 -3.44
N GLN A 272 -5.74 -25.69 -4.51
CA GLN A 272 -5.02 -26.98 -4.51
C GLN A 272 -3.62 -26.90 -5.13
N LEU A 273 -3.25 -25.78 -5.76
CA LEU A 273 -1.93 -25.61 -6.36
C LEU A 273 -0.90 -25.14 -5.32
N ASN A 274 -0.36 -26.10 -4.57
CA ASN A 274 0.82 -25.92 -3.73
C ASN A 274 1.72 -27.16 -3.82
N PHE A 275 2.99 -27.01 -3.43
CA PHE A 275 3.97 -28.08 -3.57
C PHE A 275 3.61 -29.34 -2.75
N HIS A 276 2.92 -29.20 -1.61
CA HIS A 276 2.60 -30.32 -0.74
C HIS A 276 1.46 -31.21 -1.28
N SER A 277 0.57 -30.65 -2.11
CA SER A 277 -0.58 -31.33 -2.74
C SER A 277 -0.39 -31.68 -4.22
N LEU A 278 0.84 -31.65 -4.74
CA LEU A 278 1.13 -32.18 -6.08
C LEU A 278 0.86 -33.69 -6.14
N LYS A 279 0.32 -34.14 -7.27
CA LYS A 279 -0.18 -35.50 -7.51
C LYS A 279 0.77 -36.27 -8.42
N GLY A 280 0.89 -37.58 -8.19
CA GLY A 280 1.58 -38.51 -9.10
C GLY A 280 2.90 -38.00 -9.67
N ARG A 281 2.94 -37.84 -11.00
CA ARG A 281 4.14 -37.44 -11.75
C ARG A 281 4.60 -36.01 -11.47
N ASP A 282 3.67 -35.09 -11.18
CA ASP A 282 3.98 -33.68 -10.88
C ASP A 282 4.79 -33.53 -9.59
N HIS A 283 4.48 -34.34 -8.58
CA HIS A 283 5.21 -34.37 -7.31
C HIS A 283 6.67 -34.82 -7.51
N LEU A 284 6.89 -35.83 -8.37
CA LEU A 284 8.23 -36.30 -8.74
C LEU A 284 9.00 -35.24 -9.55
N LEU A 285 8.34 -34.63 -10.54
CA LEU A 285 8.91 -33.55 -11.37
C LEU A 285 9.40 -32.37 -10.51
N ALA A 286 8.51 -31.84 -9.65
CA ALA A 286 8.83 -30.74 -8.75
C ALA A 286 9.95 -31.11 -7.76
N GLY A 287 9.97 -32.36 -7.26
CA GLY A 287 11.02 -32.83 -6.36
C GLY A 287 12.39 -32.93 -7.02
N LEU A 288 12.46 -33.44 -8.26
CA LEU A 288 13.70 -33.49 -9.05
C LEU A 288 14.27 -32.09 -9.28
N LEU A 289 13.45 -31.18 -9.82
CA LEU A 289 13.90 -29.83 -10.18
C LEU A 289 14.29 -28.99 -8.97
N ARG A 290 13.58 -29.14 -7.84
CA ARG A 290 13.94 -28.50 -6.57
C ARG A 290 15.25 -29.03 -5.98
N SER A 291 15.73 -30.19 -6.44
CA SER A 291 17.02 -30.77 -6.04
C SER A 291 18.20 -30.29 -6.91
N VAL A 292 17.94 -29.49 -7.95
CA VAL A 292 18.97 -28.89 -8.81
C VAL A 292 19.39 -27.52 -8.23
N ASP A 293 20.63 -27.43 -7.78
CA ASP A 293 21.11 -26.28 -7.00
C ASP A 293 21.20 -24.95 -7.76
N SER A 294 21.13 -24.98 -9.09
CA SER A 294 21.33 -23.81 -9.97
C SER A 294 20.02 -23.07 -10.34
N ILE A 295 18.86 -23.58 -9.91
CA ILE A 295 17.53 -23.04 -10.26
C ILE A 295 16.64 -22.77 -9.05
N ASN A 296 15.61 -21.94 -9.25
CA ASN A 296 14.49 -21.74 -8.33
C ASN A 296 13.19 -22.20 -9.01
N THR A 297 12.28 -22.83 -8.25
CA THR A 297 11.01 -23.38 -8.75
C THR A 297 9.80 -22.76 -8.06
N TYR A 298 8.77 -22.40 -8.84
CA TYR A 298 7.50 -21.82 -8.37
C TYR A 298 6.31 -22.48 -9.06
N LEU A 299 5.13 -22.45 -8.43
CA LEU A 299 3.88 -22.90 -9.05
C LEU A 299 3.01 -21.70 -9.46
N SER A 300 2.35 -21.77 -10.61
CA SER A 300 1.41 -20.75 -11.11
C SER A 300 0.27 -21.37 -11.91
N HIS A 301 -0.82 -20.63 -12.07
CA HIS A 301 -1.75 -20.83 -13.18
C HIS A 301 -1.40 -19.90 -14.36
N PHE A 302 -1.60 -20.42 -15.58
CA PHE A 302 -1.51 -19.68 -16.84
C PHE A 302 -2.88 -19.39 -17.41
N GLN A 303 -3.07 -18.17 -17.91
CA GLN A 303 -4.27 -17.76 -18.66
C GLN A 303 -3.85 -17.13 -20.00
N ALA A 304 -4.41 -17.58 -21.12
CA ALA A 304 -4.13 -16.96 -22.42
C ALA A 304 -4.51 -15.47 -22.43
N HIS A 305 -3.61 -14.61 -22.91
CA HIS A 305 -3.87 -13.20 -23.14
C HIS A 305 -3.70 -12.83 -24.60
N GLY A 306 -4.82 -12.83 -25.33
CA GLY A 306 -4.86 -12.21 -26.66
C GLY A 306 -4.83 -10.70 -26.53
N ARG A 307 -3.70 -10.07 -26.86
CA ARG A 307 -3.67 -8.61 -27.13
C ARG A 307 -4.54 -8.35 -28.36
N SER A 308 -5.77 -7.89 -28.13
CA SER A 308 -6.53 -7.24 -29.18
C SER A 308 -5.79 -5.96 -29.54
N ILE A 309 -5.20 -5.91 -30.74
CA ILE A 309 -4.64 -4.68 -31.28
C ILE A 309 -5.85 -3.81 -31.67
N THR A 310 -6.35 -3.04 -30.71
CA THR A 310 -7.14 -1.85 -31.03
C THR A 310 -6.22 -0.93 -31.79
N LEU A 311 -6.46 -0.79 -33.10
CA LEU A 311 -5.91 0.31 -33.89
C LEU A 311 -6.39 1.59 -33.22
N SER A 312 -5.52 2.22 -32.44
CA SER A 312 -5.78 3.50 -31.82
C SER A 312 -5.93 4.53 -32.92
N ASP A 313 -7.08 5.21 -32.96
CA ASP A 313 -7.34 6.30 -33.88
C ASP A 313 -6.20 7.33 -33.81
N GLN A 314 -5.41 7.45 -34.89
CA GLN A 314 -4.54 8.60 -35.06
C GLN A 314 -5.43 9.77 -35.50
N GLU A 315 -5.67 10.69 -34.57
CA GLU A 315 -6.23 12.01 -34.85
C GLU A 315 -5.23 12.85 -35.67
N ASP A 316 -5.08 12.54 -36.97
CA ASP A 316 -4.47 13.47 -37.92
C ASP A 316 -5.54 14.44 -38.43
N SER A 317 -5.62 15.59 -37.77
CA SER A 317 -6.41 16.72 -38.23
C SER A 317 -5.73 17.41 -39.42
N GLU A 318 -6.39 17.46 -40.59
CA GLU A 318 -6.86 18.72 -41.18
C GLU A 318 -7.60 18.53 -42.52
N ASN A 319 -8.61 19.39 -42.73
CA ASN A 319 -9.54 19.46 -43.85
C ASN A 319 -8.98 19.23 -45.27
N THR A 320 -9.78 18.57 -46.12
CA THR A 320 -10.42 19.27 -47.26
C THR A 320 -11.67 18.53 -47.75
N ASP A 321 -12.59 19.29 -48.35
CA ASP A 321 -13.96 18.87 -48.72
C ASP A 321 -14.08 17.73 -49.76
N SER A 322 -15.31 17.20 -49.78
CA SER A 322 -16.09 16.73 -50.94
C SER A 322 -16.29 15.22 -51.19
N ASP A 323 -17.58 14.88 -51.14
CA ASP A 323 -18.33 13.96 -52.00
C ASP A 323 -18.22 12.42 -51.92
N CYS A 324 -19.43 11.86 -51.77
CA CYS A 324 -19.93 10.58 -52.29
C CYS A 324 -19.50 9.26 -51.63
N THR A 325 -20.31 8.87 -50.63
CA THR A 325 -21.04 7.59 -50.57
C THR A 325 -20.41 6.32 -51.16
N ASN A 326 -20.30 5.27 -50.36
CA ASN A 326 -20.38 3.90 -50.88
C ASN A 326 -21.11 2.92 -49.94
N SER A 327 -22.40 3.17 -49.74
CA SER A 327 -23.35 2.19 -49.21
C SER A 327 -23.42 1.00 -50.18
N ILE A 328 -23.12 -0.21 -49.73
CA ILE A 328 -23.19 -1.40 -50.58
C ILE A 328 -24.63 -1.61 -51.07
N CYS A 329 -24.82 -1.57 -52.39
CA CYS A 329 -26.12 -1.69 -53.01
C CYS A 329 -26.67 -3.13 -52.93
N ILE A 330 -27.95 -3.26 -52.56
CA ILE A 330 -28.72 -4.52 -52.43
C ILE A 330 -28.72 -5.39 -53.72
N CYS A 331 -28.35 -4.81 -54.86
CA CYS A 331 -28.08 -5.52 -56.12
C CYS A 331 -27.11 -6.71 -55.96
N CYS A 332 -26.06 -6.56 -55.15
CA CYS A 332 -24.98 -7.56 -55.04
C CYS A 332 -25.40 -8.89 -54.40
N VAL A 333 -26.56 -8.97 -53.74
CA VAL A 333 -27.00 -10.16 -52.98
C VAL A 333 -27.75 -11.18 -53.85
N THR A 334 -28.28 -10.82 -55.02
CA THR A 334 -29.27 -11.66 -55.72
C THR A 334 -29.00 -12.01 -57.20
N LYS A 335 -28.01 -11.42 -57.88
CA LYS A 335 -27.60 -11.88 -59.23
C LYS A 335 -26.09 -11.80 -59.42
N GLY A 336 -25.45 -12.97 -59.63
CA GLY A 336 -24.01 -13.09 -59.85
C GLY A 336 -23.55 -12.30 -61.07
N CYS A 337 -22.81 -11.21 -60.83
CA CYS A 337 -22.28 -10.32 -61.86
C CYS A 337 -20.75 -10.30 -61.84
N SER A 338 -20.12 -10.29 -63.02
CA SER A 338 -18.71 -10.61 -63.23
C SER A 338 -17.80 -9.38 -63.30
N CYS A 339 -17.85 -8.50 -62.29
CA CYS A 339 -16.97 -7.33 -62.17
C CYS A 339 -15.56 -7.69 -61.63
N GLN A 340 -14.82 -8.55 -62.34
CA GLN A 340 -13.38 -8.74 -62.09
C GLN A 340 -12.53 -7.74 -62.91
N LYS A 341 -11.63 -7.01 -62.22
CA LYS A 341 -10.25 -6.78 -62.69
C LYS A 341 -9.32 -6.29 -61.56
N ARG A 342 -8.71 -7.28 -60.90
CA ARG A 342 -7.27 -7.38 -60.58
C ARG A 342 -6.54 -6.11 -60.09
N VAL A 343 -6.31 -6.07 -58.77
CA VAL A 343 -4.97 -5.83 -58.21
C VAL A 343 -4.54 -7.11 -57.51
N ARG A 344 -3.33 -7.61 -57.77
CA ARG A 344 -2.76 -8.82 -57.15
C ARG A 344 -1.30 -8.56 -56.80
N ARG A 345 -0.88 -9.07 -55.64
CA ARG A 345 0.45 -9.00 -55.00
C ARG A 345 0.72 -7.64 -54.32
N ARG A 346 1.31 -7.61 -53.12
CA ARG A 346 1.91 -8.71 -52.34
C ARG A 346 1.06 -9.12 -51.14
N ALA A 347 1.18 -10.40 -50.75
CA ALA A 347 0.95 -10.79 -49.38
C ALA A 347 2.28 -10.60 -48.64
N GLU A 348 2.38 -9.56 -47.82
CA GLU A 348 3.45 -9.37 -46.86
C GLU A 348 2.82 -9.54 -45.47
N SER A 349 3.36 -10.48 -44.68
CA SER A 349 2.99 -10.82 -43.30
C SER A 349 1.50 -10.96 -42.97
N GLN A 350 1.05 -12.19 -42.67
CA GLN A 350 -0.05 -12.35 -41.71
C GLN A 350 0.32 -11.62 -40.40
N PRO A 351 -0.65 -11.04 -39.68
CA PRO A 351 -0.36 -10.44 -38.39
C PRO A 351 0.10 -11.54 -37.43
N ASN A 352 1.36 -11.50 -37.02
CA ASN A 352 1.88 -12.37 -35.97
C ASN A 352 1.09 -12.10 -34.69
N LEU A 353 0.14 -12.98 -34.35
CA LEU A 353 -0.44 -13.03 -33.01
C LEU A 353 0.70 -13.42 -32.07
N ARG A 354 1.25 -12.45 -31.34
CA ARG A 354 2.13 -12.75 -30.20
C ARG A 354 1.32 -13.53 -29.18
N ASN A 355 1.77 -14.75 -28.89
CA ASN A 355 1.09 -15.70 -28.02
C ASN A 355 1.36 -15.32 -26.56
N GLY A 356 0.66 -14.30 -26.06
CA GLY A 356 0.79 -13.84 -24.68
C GLY A 356 0.13 -14.77 -23.66
N VAL A 357 0.78 -14.99 -22.52
CA VAL A 357 0.23 -15.70 -21.36
C VAL A 357 0.36 -14.83 -20.11
N LYS A 358 -0.71 -14.79 -19.31
CA LYS A 358 -0.71 -14.18 -17.98
C LYS A 358 -0.31 -15.18 -16.91
N ILE A 359 0.80 -14.90 -16.23
CA ILE A 359 1.19 -15.55 -14.97
C ILE A 359 0.40 -14.90 -13.83
N LEU A 360 -0.59 -15.61 -13.29
CA LEU A 360 -1.50 -15.03 -12.29
C LEU A 360 -0.88 -14.89 -10.90
N SER A 361 0.05 -15.77 -10.52
CA SER A 361 0.61 -15.81 -9.16
C SER A 361 1.82 -16.74 -9.06
N LEU A 362 2.89 -16.38 -8.35
CA LEU A 362 4.03 -17.27 -8.09
C LEU A 362 3.99 -17.81 -6.66
N THR A 363 3.61 -19.08 -6.48
CA THR A 363 3.57 -19.75 -5.17
C THR A 363 4.88 -20.47 -4.90
N GLY A 364 5.53 -20.12 -3.79
CA GLY A 364 6.77 -20.73 -3.31
C GLY A 364 6.57 -22.02 -2.50
N VAL A 365 7.69 -22.66 -2.13
CA VAL A 365 7.71 -23.92 -1.37
C VAL A 365 7.17 -23.76 0.07
N ASP A 366 7.26 -22.56 0.63
CA ASP A 366 6.69 -22.22 1.95
C ASP A 366 5.17 -21.96 1.90
N GLY A 367 4.53 -22.18 0.75
CA GLY A 367 3.11 -21.92 0.52
C GLY A 367 2.77 -20.43 0.41
N LYS A 368 3.75 -19.52 0.50
CA LYS A 368 3.50 -18.10 0.26
C LYS A 368 3.41 -17.86 -1.24
N THR A 369 2.27 -17.33 -1.66
CA THR A 369 2.10 -16.72 -2.97
C THR A 369 2.74 -15.35 -2.94
N MET A 370 3.72 -15.11 -3.80
CA MET A 370 4.13 -13.75 -4.14
C MET A 370 2.95 -13.11 -4.88
N GLU A 371 2.42 -11.99 -4.35
CA GLU A 371 1.34 -11.23 -4.98
C GLU A 371 1.84 -10.60 -6.28
N CYS A 372 1.80 -11.36 -7.37
CA CYS A 372 2.07 -10.88 -8.70
C CYS A 372 0.79 -10.29 -9.29
N ILE A 373 0.80 -9.00 -9.65
CA ILE A 373 -0.13 -8.50 -10.68
C ILE A 373 0.16 -9.32 -11.96
N PRO A 374 -0.87 -9.82 -12.68
CA PRO A 374 -0.69 -10.75 -13.78
C PRO A 374 0.41 -10.35 -14.75
N ILE A 375 1.47 -11.16 -14.84
CA ILE A 375 2.63 -10.86 -15.68
C ILE A 375 2.29 -11.29 -17.10
N ASP A 376 2.19 -10.32 -18.01
CA ASP A 376 2.09 -10.58 -19.45
C ASP A 376 3.45 -11.06 -19.97
N VAL A 377 3.54 -12.34 -20.32
CA VAL A 377 4.75 -12.99 -20.85
C VAL A 377 4.50 -13.42 -22.28
N ASP A 378 5.41 -13.05 -23.18
CA ASP A 378 5.39 -13.47 -24.58
C ASP A 378 6.03 -14.86 -24.69
N LEU A 379 5.23 -15.85 -25.12
CA LEU A 379 5.73 -17.19 -25.39
C LEU A 379 6.80 -17.14 -26.49
N ASP A 380 7.76 -18.05 -26.42
CA ASP A 380 8.86 -18.25 -27.37
C ASP A 380 9.96 -17.16 -27.36
N SER A 381 9.72 -15.98 -26.77
CA SER A 381 10.75 -14.94 -26.59
C SER A 381 11.27 -14.83 -25.15
N GLU A 382 10.39 -14.78 -24.15
CA GLU A 382 10.78 -14.68 -22.73
C GLU A 382 10.70 -16.00 -21.97
N MET A 383 9.84 -16.91 -22.44
CA MET A 383 9.47 -18.14 -21.76
C MET A 383 9.25 -19.28 -22.76
N ILE A 384 9.84 -20.44 -22.46
CA ILE A 384 9.60 -21.67 -23.23
C ILE A 384 8.62 -22.56 -22.46
N LEU A 385 7.58 -23.02 -23.16
CA LEU A 385 6.64 -24.02 -22.67
C LEU A 385 7.10 -25.44 -23.02
N PHE A 386 7.11 -26.33 -22.03
CA PHE A 386 7.52 -27.73 -22.13
C PHE A 386 6.36 -28.66 -21.78
N ASN A 387 5.95 -29.52 -22.74
CA ASN A 387 5.14 -30.72 -22.48
C ASN A 387 5.04 -31.61 -23.75
N ARG A 388 5.40 -32.88 -23.64
CA ARG A 388 5.13 -33.93 -24.65
C ARG A 388 3.66 -33.94 -25.10
N ASN A 389 2.74 -33.82 -24.14
CA ASN A 389 1.30 -33.88 -24.36
C ASN A 389 0.77 -32.66 -25.12
N VAL A 390 1.49 -31.52 -25.15
CA VAL A 390 1.08 -30.32 -25.90
C VAL A 390 1.31 -30.49 -27.41
N HIS A 391 2.29 -31.30 -27.80
CA HIS A 391 2.58 -31.59 -29.21
C HIS A 391 1.73 -32.73 -29.80
N ASN A 392 1.10 -33.55 -28.94
CA ASN A 392 0.22 -34.66 -29.34
C ASN A 392 -1.29 -34.33 -29.32
N ILE A 393 -1.69 -33.12 -28.92
CA ILE A 393 -3.11 -32.71 -28.85
C ILE A 393 -3.76 -32.76 -30.24
N ARG A 394 -4.31 -33.93 -30.59
CA ARG A 394 -5.42 -34.02 -31.52
C ARG A 394 -6.66 -33.51 -30.79
N PRO A 395 -7.27 -32.39 -31.20
CA PRO A 395 -8.60 -32.07 -30.73
C PRO A 395 -9.57 -33.10 -31.32
N ASN A 396 -9.85 -34.17 -30.57
CA ASN A 396 -10.99 -35.06 -30.81
C ASN A 396 -12.29 -34.31 -30.46
N VAL A 397 -12.55 -33.22 -31.18
CA VAL A 397 -13.72 -32.37 -31.06
C VAL A 397 -14.31 -32.27 -32.45
N THR A 398 -15.30 -33.11 -32.72
CA THR A 398 -16.20 -32.92 -33.86
C THR A 398 -16.90 -31.56 -33.69
N VAL A 399 -16.66 -30.65 -34.64
CA VAL A 399 -17.29 -29.33 -34.63
C VAL A 399 -18.67 -29.45 -35.25
N PHE A 400 -19.70 -29.33 -34.42
CA PHE A 400 -21.04 -28.99 -34.89
C PHE A 400 -21.14 -27.47 -34.96
N ASP A 401 -21.11 -26.95 -36.18
CA ASP A 401 -21.59 -25.58 -36.44
C ASP A 401 -23.13 -25.56 -36.45
N CYS A 402 -23.74 -24.37 -36.47
CA CYS A 402 -25.19 -24.17 -36.30
C CYS A 402 -26.12 -24.98 -37.25
N ASP A 403 -25.58 -25.55 -38.33
CA ASP A 403 -26.30 -26.33 -39.34
C ASP A 403 -25.99 -27.86 -39.33
N ASN A 404 -25.31 -28.39 -38.30
CA ASN A 404 -25.05 -29.84 -38.11
C ASN A 404 -24.33 -30.56 -39.28
N MET A 405 -23.33 -29.92 -39.90
CA MET A 405 -22.49 -30.55 -40.93
C MET A 405 -21.06 -30.80 -40.42
N GLU A 406 -20.63 -32.05 -40.50
CA GLU A 406 -19.33 -32.55 -40.05
C GLU A 406 -18.25 -32.30 -41.12
N TYR A 407 -17.11 -31.70 -40.74
CA TYR A 407 -15.98 -31.41 -41.63
C TYR A 407 -14.64 -31.69 -40.96
N ASP A 408 -13.80 -32.48 -41.63
CA ASP A 408 -12.38 -32.62 -41.29
C ASP A 408 -11.59 -31.36 -41.67
N ILE A 409 -10.79 -30.84 -40.74
CA ILE A 409 -9.85 -29.74 -41.00
C ILE A 409 -8.53 -30.33 -41.54
N PRO A 410 -8.00 -29.87 -42.68
CA PRO A 410 -6.74 -30.39 -43.22
C PRO A 410 -5.54 -30.14 -42.30
N ASP A 411 -4.60 -31.09 -42.28
CA ASP A 411 -3.37 -31.05 -41.49
C ASP A 411 -2.55 -29.77 -41.76
N GLY A 412 -2.40 -28.90 -40.74
CA GLY A 412 -1.59 -27.68 -40.88
C GLY A 412 -1.69 -26.58 -39.81
N HIS A 413 -2.56 -26.70 -38.81
CA HIS A 413 -2.84 -25.60 -37.85
C HIS A 413 -2.58 -25.97 -36.36
N THR A 414 -1.32 -26.25 -36.01
CA THR A 414 -0.87 -26.50 -34.62
C THR A 414 -1.02 -25.28 -33.70
N GLU A 415 -0.76 -24.06 -34.18
CA GLU A 415 -0.81 -22.83 -33.37
C GLU A 415 -2.23 -22.47 -32.88
N LEU A 416 -3.25 -22.70 -33.70
CA LEU A 416 -4.65 -22.49 -33.30
C LEU A 416 -5.14 -23.52 -32.26
N GLY A 417 -4.55 -24.72 -32.25
CA GLY A 417 -4.78 -25.73 -31.21
C GLY A 417 -4.24 -25.28 -29.85
N LEU A 418 -2.98 -24.83 -29.82
CA LEU A 418 -2.32 -24.24 -28.64
C LEU A 418 -3.13 -23.09 -28.02
N LEU A 419 -3.54 -22.12 -28.85
CA LEU A 419 -4.33 -20.97 -28.39
C LEU A 419 -5.72 -21.32 -27.86
N ARG A 420 -6.33 -22.41 -28.33
CA ARG A 420 -7.61 -22.90 -27.79
C ARG A 420 -7.43 -23.73 -26.53
N TRP A 421 -6.32 -24.45 -26.41
CA TRP A 421 -5.94 -25.25 -25.23
C TRP A 421 -5.59 -24.39 -23.99
N LEU A 422 -5.03 -23.19 -24.19
CA LEU A 422 -4.72 -22.20 -23.14
C LEU A 422 -5.93 -21.38 -22.64
N ARG A 423 -7.17 -21.69 -23.08
CA ARG A 423 -8.38 -20.96 -22.64
C ARG A 423 -8.80 -21.27 -21.20
N GLU A 424 -8.40 -22.42 -20.66
CA GLU A 424 -8.64 -22.79 -19.26
C GLU A 424 -7.38 -22.57 -18.42
N PRO A 425 -7.49 -22.18 -17.14
CA PRO A 425 -6.32 -21.98 -16.28
C PRO A 425 -5.50 -23.26 -16.12
N ARG A 426 -4.32 -23.33 -16.74
CA ARG A 426 -3.41 -24.48 -16.64
C ARG A 426 -2.42 -24.29 -15.50
N ALA A 427 -2.30 -25.28 -14.64
CA ALA A 427 -1.28 -25.31 -13.61
C ALA A 427 0.10 -25.63 -14.22
N VAL A 428 1.11 -24.87 -13.80
CA VAL A 428 2.48 -25.00 -14.31
C VAL A 428 3.50 -24.92 -13.18
N LEU A 429 4.64 -25.57 -13.39
CA LEU A 429 5.87 -25.39 -12.64
C LEU A 429 6.80 -24.47 -13.43
N ILE A 430 7.08 -23.29 -12.87
CA ILE A 430 7.94 -22.27 -13.47
C ILE A 430 9.33 -22.38 -12.84
N ILE A 431 10.35 -22.40 -13.70
CA ILE A 431 11.75 -22.45 -13.33
C ILE A 431 12.40 -21.11 -13.71
N PHE A 432 13.19 -20.55 -12.79
CA PHE A 432 14.13 -19.47 -13.06
C PHE A 432 15.56 -19.92 -12.74
N PRO A 433 16.59 -19.36 -13.40
CA PRO A 433 17.95 -19.41 -12.88
C PRO A 433 17.98 -18.86 -11.46
N LYS A 434 18.71 -19.49 -10.54
CA LYS A 434 18.73 -19.11 -9.12
C LYS A 434 19.20 -17.68 -8.89
N ASN A 435 19.99 -17.18 -9.83
CA ASN A 435 20.58 -15.85 -9.88
C ASN A 435 19.88 -14.91 -10.89
N SER A 436 18.66 -15.21 -11.35
CA SER A 436 17.97 -14.39 -12.36
C SER A 436 17.69 -12.97 -11.89
N LEU A 437 18.20 -11.96 -12.61
CA LEU A 437 17.90 -10.54 -12.36
C LEU A 437 16.39 -10.27 -12.40
N LYS A 438 15.68 -10.85 -13.39
CA LYS A 438 14.24 -10.66 -13.57
C LYS A 438 13.42 -11.17 -12.39
N MET A 439 13.85 -12.26 -11.72
CA MET A 439 13.20 -12.75 -10.50
C MET A 439 13.40 -11.77 -9.34
N PHE A 440 14.62 -11.24 -9.15
CA PHE A 440 14.85 -10.21 -8.13
C PHE A 440 14.05 -8.93 -8.40
N LEU A 441 13.98 -8.45 -9.64
CA LEU A 441 13.15 -7.30 -9.99
C LEU A 441 11.66 -7.52 -9.68
N LEU A 442 11.14 -8.73 -9.94
CA LEU A 442 9.73 -9.08 -9.69
C LEU A 442 9.38 -9.30 -8.21
N GLY A 443 10.30 -9.82 -7.39
CA GLY A 443 10.02 -10.26 -6.01
C GLY A 443 10.84 -9.62 -4.89
N ASN A 444 12.02 -9.07 -5.17
CA ASN A 444 12.90 -8.43 -4.18
C ASN A 444 13.85 -7.41 -4.86
N PHE A 445 13.31 -6.25 -5.21
CA PHE A 445 14.04 -5.20 -5.93
C PHE A 445 15.34 -4.76 -5.21
N THR A 446 15.33 -4.74 -3.88
CA THR A 446 16.51 -4.40 -3.06
C THR A 446 17.66 -5.38 -3.29
N ALA A 447 17.39 -6.68 -3.41
CA ALA A 447 18.41 -7.69 -3.75
C ALA A 447 18.91 -7.57 -5.21
N ALA A 448 18.08 -7.06 -6.13
CA ALA A 448 18.51 -6.72 -7.48
C ALA A 448 19.55 -5.57 -7.46
N LEU A 449 19.31 -4.54 -6.64
CA LEU A 449 20.28 -3.46 -6.41
C LEU A 449 21.55 -3.96 -5.71
N ASP A 450 21.44 -4.82 -4.69
CA ASP A 450 22.59 -5.38 -3.97
C ASP A 450 23.53 -6.12 -4.94
N ARG A 451 22.97 -6.89 -5.88
CA ARG A 451 23.74 -7.55 -6.96
C ARG A 451 24.40 -6.55 -7.89
N LEU A 452 23.66 -5.55 -8.36
CA LEU A 452 24.17 -4.53 -9.28
C LEU A 452 25.27 -3.67 -8.64
N GLU A 453 25.24 -3.44 -7.34
CA GLU A 453 26.32 -2.77 -6.60
C GLU A 453 27.55 -3.66 -6.38
N MET A 454 27.37 -4.97 -6.19
CA MET A 454 28.50 -5.92 -6.12
C MET A 454 29.22 -6.05 -7.47
N HIS A 455 28.48 -6.02 -8.58
CA HIS A 455 29.02 -6.09 -9.93
C HIS A 455 28.42 -5.00 -10.85
N PRO A 456 28.89 -3.74 -10.75
CA PRO A 456 28.34 -2.63 -11.52
C PRO A 456 28.58 -2.78 -13.02
N ASP A 457 27.49 -2.86 -13.78
CA ASP A 457 27.46 -3.00 -15.23
C ASP A 457 26.34 -2.14 -15.84
N VAL A 458 26.62 -1.50 -16.98
CA VAL A 458 25.69 -0.58 -17.66
C VAL A 458 24.54 -1.33 -18.32
N ARG A 459 24.78 -2.51 -18.90
CA ARG A 459 23.72 -3.32 -19.52
C ARG A 459 22.70 -3.78 -18.47
N THR A 460 23.21 -4.31 -17.35
CA THR A 460 22.41 -4.71 -16.19
C THR A 460 21.65 -3.51 -15.60
N LEU A 461 22.29 -2.33 -15.48
CA LEU A 461 21.61 -1.10 -15.04
C LEU A 461 20.47 -0.71 -16.00
N ASN A 462 20.68 -0.78 -17.32
CA ASN A 462 19.65 -0.48 -18.31
C ASN A 462 18.43 -1.42 -18.18
N GLU A 463 18.64 -2.71 -17.90
CA GLU A 463 17.55 -3.67 -17.62
C GLU A 463 16.78 -3.30 -16.34
N VAL A 464 17.47 -2.87 -15.27
CA VAL A 464 16.83 -2.38 -14.03
C VAL A 464 16.03 -1.09 -14.29
N ILE A 465 16.56 -0.15 -15.08
CA ILE A 465 15.89 1.12 -15.40
C ILE A 465 14.67 0.90 -16.31
N ALA A 466 14.75 0.02 -17.31
CA ALA A 466 13.60 -0.38 -18.12
C ALA A 466 12.47 -0.97 -17.25
N PHE A 467 12.81 -1.82 -16.27
CA PHE A 467 11.83 -2.32 -15.29
C PHE A 467 11.21 -1.19 -14.42
N CYS A 468 11.99 -0.15 -14.09
CA CYS A 468 11.47 1.03 -13.39
C CYS A 468 10.54 1.89 -14.28
N GLU A 469 10.73 1.85 -15.60
CA GLU A 469 9.87 2.54 -16.58
C GLU A 469 8.54 1.79 -16.80
N ASP A 470 8.61 0.47 -16.93
CA ASP A 470 7.44 -0.40 -17.12
C ASP A 470 6.57 -0.55 -15.85
N TYR A 471 7.19 -0.55 -14.65
CA TYR A 471 6.53 -0.86 -13.38
C TYR A 471 6.94 0.06 -12.21
N PRO A 472 6.89 1.40 -12.35
CA PRO A 472 7.36 2.34 -11.34
C PRO A 472 6.64 2.17 -9.99
N GLU A 473 5.36 1.81 -10.00
CA GLU A 473 4.59 1.58 -8.78
C GLU A 473 5.15 0.40 -7.96
N ARG A 474 5.71 -0.64 -8.59
CA ARG A 474 6.35 -1.76 -7.87
C ARG A 474 7.67 -1.37 -7.22
N VAL A 475 8.39 -0.41 -7.81
CA VAL A 475 9.70 0.03 -7.33
C VAL A 475 9.58 0.94 -6.11
N TRP A 476 8.60 1.85 -6.07
CA TRP A 476 8.50 2.87 -5.02
C TRP A 476 7.25 2.79 -4.13
N MET A 477 6.12 2.24 -4.59
CA MET A 477 4.87 2.28 -3.81
C MET A 477 4.80 1.15 -2.80
N GLY A 478 4.53 1.49 -1.54
CA GLY A 478 4.53 0.53 -0.43
C GLY A 478 5.92 0.05 0.02
N ALA A 479 6.99 0.45 -0.66
CA ALA A 479 8.36 0.11 -0.28
C ALA A 479 8.80 0.93 0.95
N ASN A 480 9.19 0.24 2.03
CA ASN A 480 9.75 0.86 3.24
C ASN A 480 11.12 1.52 2.99
N ASP A 481 11.80 1.14 1.91
CA ASP A 481 13.14 1.58 1.50
C ASP A 481 13.12 2.49 0.25
N ARG A 482 11.96 3.07 -0.12
CA ARG A 482 11.78 3.86 -1.36
C ARG A 482 12.85 4.94 -1.58
N GLU A 483 13.14 5.75 -0.56
CA GLU A 483 14.13 6.82 -0.68
C GLU A 483 15.56 6.29 -0.90
N GLU A 484 15.88 5.12 -0.35
CA GLU A 484 17.19 4.50 -0.52
C GLU A 484 17.30 3.82 -1.89
N ARG A 485 16.23 3.20 -2.42
CA ARG A 485 16.19 2.71 -3.82
C ARG A 485 16.49 3.82 -4.82
N THR A 486 15.82 4.98 -4.68
CA THR A 486 16.04 6.16 -5.52
C THR A 486 17.49 6.63 -5.46
N LYS A 487 18.04 6.77 -4.24
CA LYS A 487 19.42 7.18 -4.03
C LYS A 487 20.43 6.20 -4.64
N ARG A 488 20.26 4.89 -4.43
CA ARG A 488 21.13 3.83 -4.97
C ARG A 488 21.14 3.81 -6.50
N LEU A 489 19.96 3.89 -7.13
CA LEU A 489 19.84 3.99 -8.59
C LEU A 489 20.57 5.23 -9.15
N LEU A 490 20.35 6.41 -8.56
CA LEU A 490 21.04 7.65 -8.96
C LEU A 490 22.56 7.52 -8.79
N SER A 491 23.04 6.98 -7.68
CA SER A 491 24.47 6.77 -7.42
C SER A 491 25.10 5.76 -8.40
N LEU A 492 24.39 4.70 -8.79
CA LEU A 492 24.83 3.77 -9.83
C LEU A 492 24.95 4.47 -11.19
N CYS A 493 23.97 5.29 -11.59
CA CYS A 493 24.05 6.09 -12.82
C CYS A 493 25.25 7.05 -12.81
N VAL A 494 25.55 7.70 -11.67
CA VAL A 494 26.72 8.57 -11.48
C VAL A 494 28.03 7.77 -11.57
N GLN A 495 28.13 6.66 -10.84
CA GLN A 495 29.32 5.80 -10.76
C GLN A 495 29.69 5.21 -12.12
N LEU A 496 28.70 4.67 -12.85
CA LEU A 496 28.88 4.08 -14.17
C LEU A 496 28.94 5.12 -15.30
N ARG A 497 28.67 6.39 -15.00
CA ARG A 497 28.50 7.49 -15.97
C ARG A 497 27.43 7.21 -17.04
N ALA A 498 26.40 6.47 -16.65
CA ALA A 498 25.30 6.00 -17.50
C ALA A 498 24.32 7.16 -17.80
N LYS A 499 24.60 7.90 -18.89
CA LYS A 499 23.88 9.16 -19.20
C LYS A 499 22.45 8.94 -19.68
N THR A 500 22.24 7.89 -20.45
CA THR A 500 20.96 7.53 -21.08
C THR A 500 19.98 7.03 -20.03
N GLU A 501 20.42 6.03 -19.28
CA GLU A 501 19.75 5.41 -18.14
C GLU A 501 19.45 6.46 -17.05
N GLY A 502 20.41 7.35 -16.80
CA GLY A 502 20.23 8.48 -15.89
C GLY A 502 19.19 9.50 -16.35
N LEU A 503 19.07 9.79 -17.65
CA LEU A 503 18.01 10.65 -18.18
C LEU A 503 16.63 9.98 -18.01
N THR A 504 16.50 8.71 -18.42
CA THR A 504 15.26 7.94 -18.25
C THR A 504 14.81 7.91 -16.79
N LEU A 505 15.74 7.68 -15.85
CA LEU A 505 15.46 7.73 -14.41
C LEU A 505 14.92 9.09 -13.95
N LEU A 506 15.48 10.21 -14.44
CA LEU A 506 14.96 11.55 -14.11
C LEU A 506 13.55 11.79 -14.68
N GLU A 507 13.23 11.21 -15.84
CA GLU A 507 11.88 11.28 -16.40
C GLU A 507 10.87 10.47 -15.58
N ILE A 508 11.24 9.26 -15.12
CA ILE A 508 10.41 8.41 -14.25
C ILE A 508 10.18 9.09 -12.89
N LEU A 509 11.22 9.64 -12.26
CA LEU A 509 11.06 10.39 -11.01
C LEU A 509 10.21 11.67 -11.21
N GLY A 510 10.20 12.21 -12.44
CA GLY A 510 9.40 13.35 -12.87
C GLY A 510 7.95 13.03 -13.22
N SER A 511 7.55 11.77 -13.43
CA SER A 511 6.20 11.38 -13.85
C SER A 511 5.27 11.14 -12.65
N ASP A 512 3.97 11.30 -12.86
CA ASP A 512 2.93 10.90 -11.91
C ASP A 512 2.51 9.46 -12.25
N PHE A 513 2.43 8.57 -11.26
CA PHE A 513 2.17 7.14 -11.48
C PHE A 513 0.69 6.89 -11.79
N VAL A 514 0.43 6.10 -12.84
CA VAL A 514 -0.90 5.96 -13.45
C VAL A 514 -1.86 5.12 -12.60
N GLY A 515 -3.13 5.49 -12.57
CA GLY A 515 -4.23 4.62 -12.11
C GLY A 515 -4.64 4.76 -10.65
N ARG A 516 -4.21 5.82 -9.94
CA ARG A 516 -4.68 6.13 -8.57
C ARG A 516 -5.06 7.60 -8.42
N GLU A 517 -6.12 7.87 -7.65
CA GLU A 517 -6.46 9.21 -7.15
C GLU A 517 -6.29 9.24 -5.62
N PRO A 518 -5.56 10.22 -5.05
CA PRO A 518 -4.71 11.20 -5.74
C PRO A 518 -3.53 10.51 -6.45
N ALA A 519 -2.95 11.19 -7.45
CA ALA A 519 -1.81 10.66 -8.20
C ALA A 519 -0.57 10.54 -7.29
N ASP A 520 0.03 9.34 -7.29
CA ASP A 520 1.23 9.03 -6.51
C ASP A 520 2.51 9.36 -7.31
N TYR A 521 3.59 9.71 -6.62
CA TYR A 521 4.88 10.07 -7.25
C TYR A 521 6.08 9.83 -6.31
N GLU A 522 7.28 9.73 -6.89
CA GLU A 522 8.56 9.73 -6.16
C GLU A 522 9.16 11.14 -6.09
N GLY A 523 9.62 11.71 -7.20
CA GLY A 523 10.21 13.05 -7.23
C GLY A 523 11.45 13.20 -6.32
N ILE A 524 11.62 14.37 -5.71
CA ILE A 524 12.77 14.67 -4.84
C ILE A 524 12.33 14.55 -3.37
N ARG A 525 12.47 13.34 -2.80
CA ARG A 525 11.96 13.01 -1.45
C ARG A 525 12.79 13.56 -0.29
N ASN A 526 14.09 13.76 -0.46
CA ASN A 526 14.98 14.26 0.59
C ASN A 526 16.21 15.00 0.03
N LYS A 527 16.99 15.65 0.92
CA LYS A 527 18.23 16.36 0.59
C LYS A 527 19.31 15.49 -0.05
N ALA A 528 19.41 14.19 0.28
CA ALA A 528 20.43 13.31 -0.29
C ALA A 528 20.14 13.01 -1.77
N ILE A 529 18.88 12.68 -2.10
CA ILE A 529 18.40 12.53 -3.47
C ILE A 529 18.60 13.83 -4.26
N ALA A 530 18.31 14.99 -3.65
CA ALA A 530 18.54 16.29 -4.28
C ALA A 530 20.00 16.52 -4.68
N ILE A 531 20.96 16.14 -3.83
CA ILE A 531 22.40 16.22 -4.13
C ILE A 531 22.77 15.24 -5.24
N GLU A 532 22.25 14.01 -5.21
CA GLU A 532 22.62 12.98 -6.17
C GLU A 532 22.05 13.25 -7.59
N ILE A 533 20.85 13.84 -7.68
CA ILE A 533 20.33 14.35 -8.96
C ILE A 533 21.24 15.47 -9.51
N ALA A 534 21.79 16.35 -8.68
CA ALA A 534 22.72 17.38 -9.13
C ALA A 534 24.06 16.77 -9.61
N ASN A 535 24.58 15.75 -8.92
CA ASN A 535 25.74 14.96 -9.35
C ASN A 535 25.48 14.27 -10.70
N LEU A 536 24.29 13.67 -10.88
CA LEU A 536 23.90 13.02 -12.12
C LEU A 536 23.79 14.01 -13.29
N ILE A 537 23.24 15.20 -13.06
CA ILE A 537 23.16 16.27 -14.06
C ILE A 537 24.56 16.79 -14.45
N MET A 538 25.52 16.84 -13.53
CA MET A 538 26.93 17.13 -13.85
C MET A 538 27.55 16.05 -14.77
N VAL A 539 27.16 14.79 -14.62
CA VAL A 539 27.61 13.68 -15.47
C VAL A 539 26.94 13.68 -16.85
N ILE A 540 25.62 13.84 -16.91
CA ILE A 540 24.83 13.92 -18.16
C ILE A 540 25.27 15.15 -18.97
N GLY A 541 25.29 16.32 -18.32
CA GLY A 541 25.49 17.64 -18.91
C GLY A 541 24.16 18.40 -19.05
N TRP A 542 24.20 19.72 -18.83
CA TRP A 542 23.02 20.60 -18.90
C TRP A 542 22.61 20.89 -20.35
N ASN A 543 21.75 20.03 -20.90
CA ASN A 543 21.22 20.08 -22.26
C ASN A 543 19.67 20.10 -22.26
N SER A 544 19.06 20.23 -23.45
CA SER A 544 17.59 20.30 -23.61
C SER A 544 16.83 19.12 -22.95
N ALA A 545 17.32 17.89 -23.10
CA ALA A 545 16.69 16.71 -22.48
C ALA A 545 16.74 16.76 -20.95
N SER A 546 17.90 17.10 -20.38
CA SER A 546 18.06 17.27 -18.92
C SER A 546 17.20 18.41 -18.36
N ILE A 547 17.01 19.50 -19.13
CA ILE A 547 16.15 20.62 -18.76
C ILE A 547 14.70 20.16 -18.69
N ILE A 548 14.20 19.47 -19.73
CA ILE A 548 12.83 18.93 -19.76
C ILE A 548 12.58 17.96 -18.59
N SER A 549 13.54 17.08 -18.31
CA SER A 549 13.47 16.13 -17.18
C SER A 549 13.37 16.87 -15.83
N VAL A 550 14.17 17.92 -15.64
CA VAL A 550 14.14 18.75 -14.43
C VAL A 550 12.87 19.59 -14.34
N GLU A 551 12.30 20.05 -15.46
CA GLU A 551 11.02 20.76 -15.47
C GLU A 551 9.84 19.84 -15.06
N LYS A 552 9.86 18.56 -15.46
CA LYS A 552 8.90 17.53 -14.97
C LYS A 552 9.04 17.34 -13.45
N LEU A 553 10.27 17.18 -12.94
CA LEU A 553 10.55 17.05 -11.50
C LEU A 553 10.04 18.24 -10.67
N LEU A 554 10.21 19.47 -11.17
CA LEU A 554 9.84 20.72 -10.50
C LEU A 554 8.38 21.13 -10.75
N SER A 555 7.45 20.17 -10.62
CA SER A 555 6.02 20.37 -10.83
C SER A 555 5.36 21.22 -9.73
N LEU A 556 4.47 22.15 -10.14
CA LEU A 556 3.69 22.97 -9.21
C LEU A 556 2.81 22.14 -8.26
N ASN A 557 2.29 21.00 -8.72
CA ASN A 557 1.42 20.12 -7.92
C ASN A 557 2.16 19.54 -6.69
N ARG A 558 3.48 19.34 -6.81
CA ARG A 558 4.35 18.73 -5.80
C ARG A 558 4.94 19.75 -4.81
N THR A 559 4.77 21.05 -5.09
CA THR A 559 5.41 22.13 -4.31
C THR A 559 5.07 22.07 -2.82
N LYS A 560 3.84 21.73 -2.45
CA LYS A 560 3.42 21.66 -1.04
C LYS A 560 4.29 20.71 -0.22
N ASP A 561 4.68 19.58 -0.81
CA ASP A 561 5.33 18.47 -0.12
C ASP A 561 6.85 18.43 -0.37
N GLN A 562 7.33 18.94 -1.53
CA GLN A 562 8.73 18.84 -1.95
C GLN A 562 9.51 20.16 -2.05
N MET A 563 8.92 21.34 -1.77
CA MET A 563 9.62 22.63 -1.94
C MET A 563 10.95 22.73 -1.18
N GLU A 564 11.07 22.13 0.01
CA GLU A 564 12.33 22.09 0.78
C GLU A 564 13.43 21.31 0.03
N ASN A 565 13.07 20.18 -0.58
CA ASN A 565 13.99 19.36 -1.35
C ASN A 565 14.33 20.01 -2.70
N PHE A 566 13.38 20.69 -3.34
CA PHE A 566 13.64 21.52 -4.51
C PHE A 566 14.63 22.65 -4.17
N ALA A 567 14.50 23.24 -2.97
CA ALA A 567 15.43 24.25 -2.50
C ALA A 567 16.85 23.70 -2.27
N HIS A 568 16.95 22.51 -1.67
CA HIS A 568 18.23 21.81 -1.54
C HIS A 568 18.84 21.40 -2.88
N PHE A 569 18.03 21.02 -3.86
CA PHE A 569 18.47 20.70 -5.22
C PHE A 569 19.07 21.93 -5.92
N ALA A 570 18.42 23.09 -5.84
CA ALA A 570 18.96 24.34 -6.36
C ALA A 570 20.28 24.75 -5.66
N LEU A 571 20.38 24.55 -4.35
CA LEU A 571 21.60 24.84 -3.57
C LEU A 571 22.76 23.92 -3.93
N ALA A 572 22.51 22.63 -4.17
CA ALA A 572 23.55 21.65 -4.51
C ALA A 572 24.39 22.07 -5.73
N PHE A 573 23.77 22.70 -6.74
CA PHE A 573 24.49 23.24 -7.91
C PHE A 573 25.53 24.32 -7.57
N PHE A 574 25.34 25.11 -6.51
CA PHE A 574 26.35 26.07 -6.08
C PHE A 574 27.54 25.38 -5.40
N ASP A 575 27.32 24.22 -4.79
CA ASP A 575 28.34 23.49 -4.04
C ASP A 575 29.16 22.57 -4.95
N ILE A 576 28.58 22.03 -6.03
CA ILE A 576 29.30 21.29 -7.09
C ILE A 576 29.91 22.20 -8.19
N GLY A 577 29.88 23.53 -8.01
CA GLY A 577 30.55 24.48 -8.91
C GLY A 577 29.82 24.82 -10.22
N LEU A 578 28.50 24.60 -10.29
CA LEU A 578 27.64 24.93 -11.45
C LEU A 578 26.59 26.02 -11.11
N PRO A 579 26.99 27.21 -10.64
CA PRO A 579 26.09 28.19 -10.02
C PRO A 579 25.02 28.78 -10.97
N GLU A 580 25.26 28.83 -12.29
CA GLU A 580 24.25 29.29 -13.25
C GLU A 580 23.04 28.34 -13.34
N ILE A 581 23.25 27.03 -13.16
CA ILE A 581 22.15 26.05 -13.11
C ILE A 581 21.33 26.27 -11.83
N GLY A 582 22.02 26.37 -10.68
CA GLY A 582 21.38 26.65 -9.38
C GLY A 582 20.61 27.97 -9.37
N LYS A 583 21.12 29.00 -10.06
CA LYS A 583 20.43 30.28 -10.27
C LYS A 583 19.19 30.15 -11.14
N ASN A 584 19.25 29.41 -12.24
CA ASN A 584 18.10 29.20 -13.13
C ASN A 584 16.97 28.42 -12.41
N ILE A 585 17.32 27.33 -11.72
CA ILE A 585 16.37 26.55 -10.92
C ILE A 585 15.81 27.40 -9.77
N GLY A 586 16.66 28.11 -9.04
CA GLY A 586 16.21 28.98 -7.94
C GLY A 586 15.30 30.12 -8.41
N ASN A 587 15.53 30.69 -9.59
CA ASN A 587 14.63 31.67 -10.20
C ASN A 587 13.25 31.06 -10.51
N ARG A 588 13.20 29.81 -10.99
CA ARG A 588 11.94 29.07 -11.19
C ARG A 588 11.20 28.85 -9.88
N LEU A 589 11.91 28.48 -8.81
CA LEU A 589 11.33 28.29 -7.48
C LEU A 589 10.79 29.60 -6.88
N VAL A 590 11.47 30.73 -7.10
CA VAL A 590 10.94 32.06 -6.75
C VAL A 590 9.64 32.37 -7.51
N ALA A 591 9.58 32.08 -8.81
CA ALA A 591 8.36 32.27 -9.60
C ALA A 591 7.20 31.37 -9.12
N MET A 592 7.49 30.14 -8.69
CA MET A 592 6.49 29.23 -8.11
C MET A 592 5.92 29.78 -6.79
N LEU A 593 6.76 30.33 -5.90
CA LEU A 593 6.31 31.01 -4.67
C LEU A 593 5.41 32.22 -4.96
N GLN A 594 5.80 33.04 -5.93
CA GLN A 594 5.08 34.26 -6.35
C GLN A 594 3.78 33.98 -7.12
N THR A 595 3.49 32.71 -7.46
CA THR A 595 2.32 32.35 -8.27
C THR A 595 1.02 32.48 -7.46
N LYS A 596 0.32 33.61 -7.68
CA LYS A 596 -0.93 33.96 -6.97
C LYS A 596 -2.05 32.93 -7.07
N ALA A 597 -2.05 32.08 -8.11
CA ALA A 597 -3.10 31.08 -8.34
C ALA A 597 -3.18 30.02 -7.23
N TYR A 598 -2.08 29.73 -6.53
CA TYR A 598 -1.99 28.63 -5.56
C TYR A 598 -1.73 29.07 -4.11
N ASN A 599 -1.41 30.34 -3.87
CA ASN A 599 -1.09 30.90 -2.55
C ASN A 599 -0.22 29.96 -1.69
N VAL A 600 0.95 29.59 -2.23
CA VAL A 600 1.74 28.45 -1.75
C VAL A 600 2.38 28.74 -0.38
N LEU A 601 2.88 29.96 -0.16
CA LEU A 601 3.69 30.31 1.00
C LEU A 601 3.00 30.09 2.37
N PRO A 602 1.70 30.40 2.58
CA PRO A 602 0.96 30.02 3.79
C PRO A 602 0.86 28.51 4.03
N ASN A 603 0.98 27.66 3.01
CA ASN A 603 0.83 26.20 3.11
C ASN A 603 2.16 25.43 3.30
N LEU A 604 3.32 26.04 3.03
CA LEU A 604 4.64 25.41 3.19
C LEU A 604 5.04 25.19 4.66
N THR A 605 5.97 24.27 4.92
CA THR A 605 6.63 24.15 6.24
C THR A 605 7.55 25.36 6.52
N VAL A 606 7.88 25.58 7.80
CA VAL A 606 8.85 26.64 8.18
C VAL A 606 10.21 26.37 7.55
N SER A 607 10.66 25.11 7.57
CA SER A 607 11.93 24.66 6.98
C SER A 607 11.98 24.90 5.47
N ALA A 608 10.92 24.58 4.72
CA ALA A 608 10.82 24.88 3.28
C ALA A 608 10.97 26.39 2.99
N ILE A 609 10.31 27.25 3.77
CA ILE A 609 10.39 28.71 3.61
C ILE A 609 11.82 29.22 3.87
N VAL A 610 12.47 28.71 4.93
CA VAL A 610 13.86 29.08 5.25
C VAL A 610 14.81 28.60 4.15
N ALA A 611 14.63 27.38 3.64
CA ALA A 611 15.43 26.85 2.53
C ALA A 611 15.26 27.69 1.25
N CYS A 612 14.06 28.17 0.95
CA CYS A 612 13.81 29.11 -0.16
C CYS A 612 14.55 30.45 0.04
N ALA A 613 14.56 30.98 1.27
CA ALA A 613 15.32 32.18 1.60
C ALA A 613 16.84 31.97 1.42
N SER A 614 17.36 30.79 1.79
CA SER A 614 18.77 30.40 1.54
C SER A 614 19.12 30.46 0.05
N ILE A 615 18.27 29.92 -0.84
CA ILE A 615 18.50 30.03 -2.30
C ILE A 615 18.56 31.50 -2.73
N ILE A 616 17.57 32.30 -2.33
CA ILE A 616 17.46 33.70 -2.77
C ILE A 616 18.69 34.50 -2.33
N PHE A 617 19.19 34.27 -1.12
CA PHE A 617 20.43 34.88 -0.64
C PHE A 617 21.68 34.36 -1.38
N ARG A 618 21.76 33.06 -1.67
CA ARG A 618 22.85 32.46 -2.44
C ARG A 618 22.93 33.02 -3.85
N ILE A 619 21.79 33.20 -4.53
CA ILE A 619 21.70 33.86 -5.82
C ILE A 619 22.13 35.33 -5.71
N GLN A 620 21.65 36.07 -4.69
CA GLN A 620 22.03 37.48 -4.49
C GLN A 620 23.54 37.67 -4.22
N GLN A 621 24.21 36.70 -3.61
CA GLN A 621 25.68 36.68 -3.49
C GLN A 621 26.37 36.43 -4.83
N PHE A 622 25.77 35.62 -5.70
CA PHE A 622 26.37 35.23 -6.98
C PHE A 622 26.15 36.27 -8.10
N ASP A 623 24.90 36.68 -8.37
CA ASP A 623 24.59 37.56 -9.50
C ASP A 623 24.59 39.06 -9.15
N GLY A 624 24.49 39.41 -7.87
CA GLY A 624 24.44 40.80 -7.38
C GLY A 624 23.22 41.62 -7.84
N SER A 625 22.43 41.13 -8.79
CA SER A 625 21.63 41.92 -9.74
C SER A 625 20.14 41.57 -9.64
N GLY A 626 19.62 41.53 -8.42
CA GLY A 626 18.21 41.20 -8.20
C GLY A 626 17.64 41.46 -6.80
N PRO A 627 17.86 42.65 -6.17
CA PRO A 627 17.30 42.94 -4.84
C PRO A 627 15.76 42.87 -4.80
N PHE A 628 15.10 42.93 -5.97
CA PHE A 628 13.67 42.73 -6.13
C PHE A 628 13.19 41.35 -5.61
N ARG A 629 13.98 40.27 -5.78
CA ARG A 629 13.61 38.92 -5.30
C ARG A 629 13.51 38.89 -3.76
N ILE A 630 14.54 39.42 -3.10
CA ILE A 630 14.60 39.60 -1.64
C ILE A 630 13.47 40.50 -1.15
N TYR A 631 13.22 41.61 -1.85
CA TYR A 631 12.16 42.55 -1.50
C TYR A 631 10.74 41.93 -1.62
N SER A 632 10.46 41.17 -2.68
CA SER A 632 9.19 40.46 -2.86
C SER A 632 8.95 39.45 -1.75
N LEU A 633 9.92 38.58 -1.48
CA LEU A 633 9.85 37.63 -0.35
C LEU A 633 9.60 38.38 0.96
N GLY A 634 10.25 39.52 1.15
CA GLY A 634 10.11 40.35 2.36
C GLY A 634 8.72 40.97 2.53
N ILE A 635 7.98 41.20 1.45
CA ILE A 635 6.56 41.59 1.51
C ILE A 635 5.70 40.38 1.84
N GLU A 636 5.91 39.25 1.15
CA GLU A 636 5.09 38.05 1.28
C GLU A 636 5.20 37.43 2.68
N LEU A 637 6.41 37.35 3.26
CA LEU A 637 6.62 36.89 4.63
C LEU A 637 5.89 37.76 5.67
N LYS A 638 5.82 39.08 5.46
CA LYS A 638 5.09 40.00 6.35
C LYS A 638 3.57 39.86 6.26
N SER A 639 3.05 39.07 5.31
CA SER A 639 1.63 38.72 5.26
C SER A 639 1.29 37.43 6.03
N LEU A 640 2.30 36.68 6.52
CA LEU A 640 2.09 35.45 7.28
C LEU A 640 1.62 35.72 8.73
N PRO A 641 0.81 34.80 9.32
CA PRO A 641 0.46 34.88 10.74
C PRO A 641 1.70 34.83 11.64
N LEU A 642 1.68 35.56 12.76
CA LEU A 642 2.85 35.67 13.67
C LEU A 642 3.36 34.32 14.18
N GLN A 643 2.46 33.36 14.45
CA GLN A 643 2.79 31.98 14.84
C GLN A 643 3.68 31.26 13.82
N LYS A 644 3.58 31.61 12.52
CA LYS A 644 4.41 31.07 11.44
C LYS A 644 5.58 31.98 11.08
N LEU A 645 5.38 33.30 11.11
CA LEU A 645 6.42 34.28 10.78
C LEU A 645 7.58 34.26 11.77
N PHE A 646 7.32 34.17 13.08
CA PHE A 646 8.40 34.17 14.08
C PHE A 646 9.39 32.98 13.89
N PRO A 647 8.93 31.72 13.80
CA PRO A 647 9.82 30.60 13.48
C PRO A 647 10.59 30.74 12.16
N VAL A 648 10.01 31.41 11.14
CA VAL A 648 10.73 31.71 9.90
C VAL A 648 11.84 32.75 10.12
N ILE A 649 11.57 33.82 10.87
CA ILE A 649 12.59 34.85 11.20
C ILE A 649 13.75 34.23 12.00
N GLU A 650 13.43 33.37 12.98
CA GLU A 650 14.41 32.62 13.76
C GLU A 650 15.19 31.63 12.89
N GLY A 651 14.51 30.85 12.06
CA GLY A 651 15.13 29.89 11.15
C GLY A 651 16.07 30.56 10.15
N ILE A 652 15.68 31.71 9.57
CA ILE A 652 16.55 32.53 8.73
C ILE A 652 17.76 33.04 9.53
N GLN A 653 17.58 33.52 10.75
CA GLN A 653 18.69 33.99 11.58
C GLN A 653 19.71 32.88 11.89
N LYS A 654 19.23 31.65 12.17
CA LYS A 654 20.06 30.50 12.57
C LYS A 654 20.70 29.79 11.37
N ILE A 655 19.97 29.55 10.29
CA ILE A 655 20.43 28.78 9.12
C ILE A 655 21.12 29.68 8.07
N CYS A 656 20.67 30.92 7.89
CA CYS A 656 21.21 31.82 6.87
C CYS A 656 22.26 32.81 7.39
N SER A 657 22.78 32.64 8.61
CA SER A 657 23.75 33.52 9.27
C SER A 657 24.94 33.91 8.37
N VAL A 658 25.57 32.93 7.72
CA VAL A 658 26.69 33.13 6.78
C VAL A 658 26.31 34.04 5.60
N TYR A 659 25.06 34.00 5.14
CA TYR A 659 24.58 34.88 4.08
C TYR A 659 24.27 36.29 4.58
N LEU A 660 23.80 36.41 5.82
CA LEU A 660 23.52 37.69 6.49
C LEU A 660 24.83 38.44 6.77
N GLU A 661 25.84 37.80 7.35
CA GLU A 661 27.12 38.44 7.69
C GLU A 661 27.82 39.03 6.45
N ASN A 662 27.80 38.30 5.34
CA ASN A 662 28.55 38.65 4.13
C ASN A 662 27.81 39.58 3.14
N ASN A 663 26.54 39.95 3.35
CA ASN A 663 25.79 40.77 2.38
C ASN A 663 24.83 41.80 3.02
N GLN A 664 25.09 43.09 2.76
CA GLN A 664 24.28 44.20 3.29
C GLN A 664 22.80 44.18 2.88
N VAL A 665 22.45 43.62 1.71
CA VAL A 665 21.05 43.51 1.27
C VAL A 665 20.30 42.50 2.13
N CYS A 666 20.92 41.35 2.41
CA CYS A 666 20.39 40.32 3.29
C CYS A 666 20.25 40.82 4.74
N GLN A 667 21.22 41.60 5.25
CA GLN A 667 21.12 42.27 6.56
C GLN A 667 19.93 43.23 6.65
N ARG A 668 19.72 44.06 5.62
CA ARG A 668 18.59 45.00 5.57
C ARG A 668 17.26 44.25 5.59
N PHE A 669 17.14 43.18 4.79
CA PHE A 669 15.97 42.31 4.78
C PHE A 669 15.65 41.73 6.16
N GLN A 670 16.63 41.11 6.83
CA GLN A 670 16.42 40.50 8.15
C GLN A 670 16.04 41.53 9.21
N ARG A 671 16.71 42.69 9.21
CA ARG A 671 16.36 43.82 10.09
C ARG A 671 14.94 44.34 9.83
N ASP A 672 14.49 44.37 8.58
CA ASP A 672 13.14 44.83 8.24
C ASP A 672 12.06 43.77 8.53
N LEU A 673 12.41 42.49 8.69
CA LEU A 673 11.55 41.47 9.31
C LEU A 673 11.48 41.63 10.84
N HIS A 674 12.62 41.83 11.51
CA HIS A 674 12.62 42.11 12.97
C HIS A 674 11.78 43.35 13.30
N ARG A 675 11.96 44.46 12.59
CA ARG A 675 11.14 45.67 12.76
C ARG A 675 9.65 45.42 12.57
N HIS A 676 9.27 44.54 11.65
CA HIS A 676 7.87 44.18 11.47
C HIS A 676 7.35 43.37 12.66
N LEU A 677 8.05 42.32 13.09
CA LEU A 677 7.72 41.55 14.29
C LEU A 677 7.57 42.44 15.54
N LEU A 678 8.48 43.41 15.71
CA LEU A 678 8.49 44.39 16.80
C LEU A 678 7.35 45.42 16.73
N SER A 679 6.78 45.63 15.55
CA SER A 679 5.61 46.51 15.35
C SER A 679 4.27 45.82 15.65
N CYS A 680 4.26 44.49 15.77
CA CYS A 680 3.06 43.70 15.97
C CYS A 680 2.72 43.50 17.45
N TYR A 681 1.43 43.26 17.75
CA TYR A 681 1.03 42.75 19.06
C TYR A 681 1.41 41.27 19.16
N ILE A 682 2.24 40.91 20.14
CA ILE A 682 2.80 39.57 20.28
C ILE A 682 1.76 38.67 21.00
N PRO A 683 1.35 37.54 20.40
CA PRO A 683 0.50 36.55 21.07
C PRO A 683 1.17 36.00 22.32
N GLU A 684 0.38 35.74 23.36
CA GLU A 684 0.89 35.29 24.68
C GLU A 684 1.69 33.99 24.58
N GLU A 685 1.26 33.07 23.71
CA GLU A 685 1.92 31.81 23.35
C GLU A 685 3.37 32.00 22.85
N LEU A 686 3.63 33.09 22.11
CA LEU A 686 4.94 33.36 21.50
C LEU A 686 5.85 34.21 22.39
N ALA A 687 5.30 34.87 23.42
CA ALA A 687 6.02 35.86 24.21
C ALA A 687 7.32 35.33 24.85
N VAL A 688 7.30 34.09 25.36
CA VAL A 688 8.47 33.43 25.94
C VAL A 688 9.50 33.08 24.86
N GLY A 689 9.06 32.51 23.73
CA GLY A 689 9.94 32.13 22.63
C GLY A 689 10.65 33.33 21.98
N VAL A 690 9.90 34.40 21.69
CA VAL A 690 10.47 35.63 21.11
C VAL A 690 11.46 36.30 22.06
N MET A 691 11.19 36.29 23.38
CA MET A 691 12.12 36.80 24.39
C MET A 691 13.40 35.96 24.45
N LEU A 692 13.30 34.63 24.47
CA LEU A 692 14.46 33.73 24.45
C LEU A 692 15.29 33.94 23.17
N PHE A 693 14.65 34.04 22.02
CA PHE A 693 15.33 34.30 20.74
C PHE A 693 16.15 35.61 20.76
N TYR A 694 15.59 36.73 21.22
CA TYR A 694 16.36 37.98 21.33
C TYR A 694 17.44 37.95 22.42
N LEU A 695 17.30 37.12 23.45
CA LEU A 695 18.35 36.84 24.44
C LEU A 695 19.45 35.89 23.91
N GLU A 696 19.14 35.06 22.90
CA GLU A 696 20.12 34.22 22.20
C GLU A 696 20.91 35.00 21.15
N LEU A 697 20.27 35.96 20.49
CA LEU A 697 20.88 36.81 19.47
C LEU A 697 21.93 37.80 20.05
N ASP A 698 21.80 38.15 21.34
CA ASP A 698 22.60 39.13 22.09
C ASP A 698 22.74 40.53 21.44
N ASP A 699 21.85 40.86 20.48
CA ASP A 699 21.71 42.22 19.95
C ASP A 699 20.99 43.10 20.98
N ALA A 700 21.78 43.90 21.70
CA ALA A 700 21.30 44.81 22.73
C ALA A 700 20.32 45.89 22.22
N ILE A 701 20.31 46.21 20.92
CA ILE A 701 19.37 47.17 20.32
C ILE A 701 18.03 46.47 20.10
N LEU A 702 18.01 45.34 19.41
CA LEU A 702 16.78 44.58 19.12
C LEU A 702 16.12 44.05 20.41
N LEU A 703 16.90 43.55 21.36
CA LEU A 703 16.40 43.15 22.68
C LEU A 703 15.76 44.34 23.41
N LYS A 704 16.35 45.54 23.31
CA LYS A 704 15.80 46.75 23.90
C LYS A 704 14.51 47.18 23.21
N GLU A 705 14.44 47.17 21.88
CA GLU A 705 13.22 47.48 21.13
C GLU A 705 12.08 46.49 21.48
N PHE A 706 12.37 45.18 21.52
CA PHE A 706 11.41 44.15 21.93
C PHE A 706 10.89 44.39 23.34
N THR A 707 11.79 44.60 24.30
CA THR A 707 11.43 44.82 25.71
C THR A 707 10.50 46.03 25.86
N HIS A 708 10.71 47.11 25.09
CA HIS A 708 9.82 48.28 25.08
C HIS A 708 8.45 47.96 24.45
N ALA A 709 8.41 47.25 23.32
CA ALA A 709 7.18 46.90 22.63
C ALA A 709 6.19 46.10 23.50
N ILE A 710 6.69 45.18 24.33
CA ILE A 710 5.85 44.35 25.22
C ILE A 710 5.46 45.00 26.55
N THR A 711 5.96 46.21 26.89
CA THR A 711 5.71 46.85 28.21
C THR A 711 4.23 47.03 28.57
N ASN A 712 3.35 47.12 27.58
CA ASN A 712 1.90 47.28 27.76
C ASN A 712 1.13 45.94 27.82
N GLN A 713 1.79 44.80 27.56
CA GLN A 713 1.16 43.49 27.43
C GLN A 713 1.25 42.69 28.74
N LYS A 714 0.33 42.93 29.69
CA LYS A 714 0.39 42.40 31.07
C LYS A 714 0.58 40.89 31.18
N ASN A 715 -0.04 40.12 30.29
CA ASN A 715 -0.04 38.66 30.32
C ASN A 715 1.26 38.09 29.71
N ALA A 716 1.70 38.62 28.56
CA ALA A 716 3.01 38.32 27.98
C ALA A 716 4.15 38.57 28.98
N ILE A 717 4.11 39.70 29.70
CA ILE A 717 5.06 39.99 30.79
C ILE A 717 5.01 38.92 31.88
N GLN A 718 3.81 38.50 32.32
CA GLN A 718 3.64 37.48 33.36
C GLN A 718 4.29 36.14 32.97
N LEU A 719 4.06 35.69 31.73
CA LEU A 719 4.65 34.46 31.20
C LEU A 719 6.17 34.56 31.14
N ILE A 720 6.69 35.68 30.61
CA ILE A 720 8.12 35.97 30.51
C ILE A 720 8.82 35.96 31.89
N VAL A 721 8.28 36.67 32.90
CA VAL A 721 8.91 36.71 34.23
C VAL A 721 8.70 35.43 35.05
N SER A 722 7.79 34.55 34.64
CA SER A 722 7.61 33.23 35.26
C SER A 722 8.65 32.22 34.75
N SER A 723 8.91 32.21 33.43
CA SER A 723 9.79 31.25 32.74
C SER A 723 11.19 31.10 33.36
N PRO A 724 11.57 29.90 33.87
CA PRO A 724 12.91 29.67 34.41
C PRO A 724 14.04 29.83 33.41
N GLU A 725 13.81 29.48 32.16
CA GLU A 725 14.79 29.55 31.07
C GLU A 725 15.22 31.00 30.79
N ILE A 726 14.24 31.92 30.72
CA ILE A 726 14.50 33.35 30.55
C ILE A 726 15.35 33.89 31.72
N TRP A 727 15.06 33.49 32.96
CA TRP A 727 15.89 33.90 34.11
C TRP A 727 17.29 33.27 34.12
N ASN A 728 17.50 32.13 33.47
CA ASN A 728 18.82 31.53 33.35
C ASN A 728 19.63 32.25 32.26
N LYS A 729 19.03 32.46 31.07
CA LYS A 729 19.67 33.11 29.92
C LYS A 729 19.89 34.62 30.13
N ALA A 730 18.86 35.36 30.55
CA ALA A 730 18.95 36.82 30.68
C ALA A 730 19.99 37.28 31.71
N VAL A 731 20.30 36.45 32.70
CA VAL A 731 21.29 36.77 33.75
C VAL A 731 22.74 36.64 33.23
N THR A 732 22.98 36.02 32.07
CA THR A 732 24.34 35.89 31.51
C THR A 732 24.83 37.16 30.80
N THR A 733 23.96 38.05 30.33
CA THR A 733 24.34 39.26 29.56
C THR A 733 23.82 40.54 30.20
N LEU A 734 24.52 41.67 29.99
CA LEU A 734 24.13 42.96 30.57
C LEU A 734 22.79 43.46 30.01
N GLY A 735 22.58 43.28 28.70
CA GLY A 735 21.32 43.59 28.03
C GLY A 735 20.15 42.75 28.56
N GLY A 736 20.38 41.44 28.75
CA GLY A 736 19.40 40.53 29.34
C GLY A 736 19.00 40.93 30.77
N ARG A 737 19.98 41.26 31.62
CA ARG A 737 19.72 41.74 33.00
C ARG A 737 18.91 43.01 33.02
N TRP A 738 19.22 43.98 32.16
CA TRP A 738 18.45 45.21 32.02
C TRP A 738 17.01 44.91 31.58
N ALA A 739 16.83 44.09 30.54
CA ALA A 739 15.53 43.78 29.98
C ALA A 739 14.61 43.08 30.99
N LEU A 740 15.12 42.01 31.61
CA LEU A 740 14.40 41.26 32.64
C LEU A 740 14.09 42.13 33.87
N SER A 741 15.03 42.98 34.30
CA SER A 741 14.80 43.92 35.40
C SER A 741 13.64 44.89 35.09
N LEU A 742 13.58 45.45 33.88
CA LEU A 742 12.49 46.34 33.46
C LEU A 742 11.12 45.62 33.50
N LEU A 743 11.02 44.42 32.93
CA LEU A 743 9.77 43.65 32.89
C LEU A 743 9.33 43.20 34.29
N VAL A 744 10.27 42.77 35.15
CA VAL A 744 10.01 42.43 36.56
C VAL A 744 9.53 43.66 37.34
N ASN A 745 10.14 44.83 37.14
CA ASN A 745 9.68 46.08 37.77
C ASN A 745 8.25 46.44 37.36
N ILE A 746 7.93 46.32 36.06
CA ILE A 746 6.57 46.57 35.55
C ILE A 746 5.57 45.58 36.15
N ARG A 747 5.89 44.27 36.20
CA ARG A 747 5.01 43.26 36.81
C ARG A 747 4.82 43.49 38.30
N ILE A 748 5.88 43.77 39.06
CA ILE A 748 5.80 44.13 40.48
C ILE A 748 4.88 45.33 40.68
N GLY A 749 5.05 46.40 39.89
CA GLY A 749 4.19 47.59 39.94
C GLY A 749 2.73 47.35 39.53
N HIS A 750 2.44 46.32 38.72
CA HIS A 750 1.07 45.86 38.46
C HIS A 750 0.48 45.09 39.64
N LEU A 751 1.25 44.17 40.24
CA LEU A 751 0.83 43.36 41.39
C LEU A 751 0.62 44.20 42.66
N GLU A 752 1.44 45.23 42.87
CA GLU A 752 1.33 46.14 44.00
C GLU A 752 0.03 46.95 44.00
N LYS A 753 -0.42 47.39 42.81
CA LYS A 753 -1.64 48.19 42.60
C LYS A 753 -2.95 47.43 42.85
N MET A 754 -2.94 46.10 42.91
CA MET A 754 -4.15 45.34 43.22
C MET A 754 -4.54 45.50 44.69
N THR A 755 -5.78 45.92 44.94
CA THR A 755 -6.33 46.06 46.29
C THR A 755 -6.92 44.73 46.78
N LEU A 756 -7.00 44.56 48.11
CA LEU A 756 -7.72 43.44 48.71
C LEU A 756 -9.21 43.57 48.34
N PRO A 757 -9.84 42.56 47.72
CA PRO A 757 -11.26 42.62 47.40
C PRO A 757 -12.08 42.64 48.69
N VAL A 758 -12.94 43.64 48.84
CA VAL A 758 -13.92 43.75 49.93
C VAL A 758 -15.24 43.13 49.46
N PHE A 759 -15.86 42.31 50.30
CA PHE A 759 -17.13 41.68 49.95
C PHE A 759 -18.24 42.73 49.74
N THR A 760 -18.98 42.60 48.64
CA THR A 760 -20.17 43.41 48.34
C THR A 760 -21.16 42.58 47.52
N TRP A 761 -22.46 42.88 47.67
CA TRP A 761 -23.53 42.31 46.85
C TRP A 761 -23.69 43.02 45.49
N SER A 762 -23.05 44.19 45.32
CA SER A 762 -22.94 44.89 44.03
C SER A 762 -21.85 44.22 43.18
N GLN A 763 -22.25 43.52 42.13
CA GLN A 763 -21.38 42.84 41.18
C GLN A 763 -21.46 43.60 39.85
N LYS A 764 -20.34 44.14 39.37
CA LYS A 764 -20.27 44.83 38.08
C LYS A 764 -19.82 43.85 37.01
N SER A 765 -20.72 43.47 36.12
CA SER A 765 -20.52 42.46 35.08
C SER A 765 -20.64 43.07 33.69
N THR A 766 -19.82 42.63 32.75
CA THR A 766 -19.91 43.05 31.35
C THR A 766 -20.93 42.23 30.56
N ALA A 767 -21.37 41.07 31.07
CA ALA A 767 -22.33 40.20 30.39
C ALA A 767 -23.75 40.79 30.30
N PHE A 768 -24.10 41.74 31.18
CA PHE A 768 -25.45 42.30 31.27
C PHE A 768 -25.64 43.64 30.54
N ILE A 769 -24.63 44.14 29.83
CA ILE A 769 -24.72 45.41 29.06
C ILE A 769 -25.90 45.41 28.06
N ALA A 770 -26.25 44.24 27.50
CA ALA A 770 -27.40 44.07 26.61
C ALA A 770 -28.75 43.86 27.34
N ASN A 771 -28.76 43.77 28.68
CA ASN A 771 -29.93 43.50 29.52
C ASN A 771 -30.00 44.50 30.70
N PRO A 772 -30.41 45.76 30.49
CA PRO A 772 -30.32 46.83 31.49
C PRO A 772 -30.93 46.50 32.86
N CYS A 773 -32.12 45.88 32.90
CA CYS A 773 -32.77 45.49 34.16
C CYS A 773 -31.95 44.49 35.00
N LEU A 774 -31.12 43.67 34.35
CA LEU A 774 -30.22 42.75 35.02
C LEU A 774 -28.91 43.41 35.42
N ASP A 775 -28.38 44.33 34.61
CA ASP A 775 -27.20 45.12 35.00
C ASP A 775 -27.50 46.00 36.23
N ASP A 776 -28.67 46.64 36.26
CA ASP A 776 -29.20 47.36 37.43
C ASP A 776 -29.31 46.45 38.66
N PHE A 777 -29.89 45.25 38.49
CA PHE A 777 -29.98 44.28 39.57
C PHE A 777 -28.60 43.85 40.08
N PHE A 778 -27.68 43.47 39.19
CA PHE A 778 -26.35 43.01 39.55
C PHE A 778 -25.52 44.12 40.20
N SER A 779 -25.60 45.34 39.69
CA SER A 779 -25.00 46.55 40.27
C SER A 779 -25.62 46.98 41.60
N SER A 780 -26.85 46.59 41.91
CA SER A 780 -27.50 46.90 43.21
C SER A 780 -27.03 46.01 44.36
N SER A 781 -27.37 46.38 45.60
CA SER A 781 -27.19 45.53 46.79
C SER A 781 -28.22 44.40 46.92
N SER A 782 -29.19 44.31 46.01
CA SER A 782 -30.26 43.30 46.02
C SER A 782 -29.67 41.91 45.77
N VAL A 783 -30.08 40.92 46.55
CA VAL A 783 -29.56 39.53 46.48
C VAL A 783 -30.41 38.65 45.56
N ARG A 784 -31.71 38.93 45.42
CA ARG A 784 -32.65 38.13 44.62
C ARG A 784 -33.41 38.98 43.60
N HIS A 785 -33.63 38.41 42.42
CA HIS A 785 -34.47 38.99 41.38
C HIS A 785 -35.14 37.89 40.55
N ASN A 786 -36.37 38.14 40.08
CA ASN A 786 -37.15 37.19 39.31
C ASN A 786 -37.33 37.70 37.88
N VAL A 787 -36.80 36.98 36.90
CA VAL A 787 -37.01 37.28 35.48
C VAL A 787 -38.16 36.42 34.96
N SER A 788 -39.20 37.07 34.44
CA SER A 788 -40.37 36.42 33.84
C SER A 788 -40.48 36.73 32.35
N GLY A 789 -41.09 35.83 31.57
CA GLY A 789 -41.30 36.01 30.13
C GLY A 789 -40.82 34.85 29.25
N PHE A 790 -40.39 33.74 29.84
CA PHE A 790 -39.98 32.55 29.11
C PHE A 790 -41.19 31.73 28.64
N ASN A 791 -41.25 31.43 27.34
CA ASN A 791 -42.35 30.68 26.72
C ASN A 791 -42.22 29.16 26.93
N SER A 792 -41.03 28.67 27.28
CA SER A 792 -40.79 27.25 27.60
C SER A 792 -39.62 27.07 28.55
N ARG A 793 -39.57 25.91 29.23
CA ARG A 793 -38.47 25.57 30.15
C ARG A 793 -37.11 25.51 29.43
N ARG A 794 -37.08 24.94 28.21
CA ARG A 794 -35.88 24.85 27.37
C ARG A 794 -35.34 26.22 26.95
N GLN A 795 -36.21 27.23 26.81
CA GLN A 795 -35.80 28.61 26.54
C GLN A 795 -35.13 29.24 27.77
N ALA A 796 -35.67 28.99 28.97
CA ALA A 796 -35.05 29.41 30.23
C ALA A 796 -33.68 28.73 30.45
N GLU A 797 -33.58 27.42 30.19
CA GLU A 797 -32.33 26.65 30.34
C GLU A 797 -31.20 27.18 29.43
N LYS A 798 -31.47 27.42 28.13
CA LYS A 798 -30.49 28.04 27.21
C LYS A 798 -30.07 29.45 27.63
N TRP A 799 -31.00 30.22 28.20
CA TRP A 799 -30.73 31.57 28.67
C TRP A 799 -29.87 31.58 29.94
N ILE A 800 -30.07 30.59 30.82
CA ILE A 800 -29.20 30.33 31.98
C ILE A 800 -27.81 29.91 31.51
N GLU A 801 -27.70 28.98 30.56
CA GLU A 801 -26.41 28.51 30.03
C GLU A 801 -25.56 29.64 29.43
N LEU A 802 -26.20 30.55 28.68
CA LEU A 802 -25.53 31.69 28.02
C LEU A 802 -25.00 32.75 28.99
N LEU A 803 -25.70 33.00 30.11
CA LEU A 803 -25.38 34.11 31.03
C LEU A 803 -24.78 33.65 32.36
N PHE A 804 -25.15 32.47 32.84
CA PHE A 804 -24.78 31.90 34.14
C PHE A 804 -24.10 30.52 33.98
N GLY A 805 -23.47 30.29 32.83
CA GLY A 805 -22.61 29.13 32.58
C GLY A 805 -21.33 29.13 33.44
N PRO A 806 -20.35 28.25 33.12
CA PRO A 806 -19.11 28.14 33.88
C PRO A 806 -18.30 29.45 33.93
N ASP A 807 -18.40 30.27 32.89
CA ASP A 807 -17.57 31.47 32.68
C ASP A 807 -18.14 32.73 33.37
N GLN A 808 -19.18 32.59 34.19
CA GLN A 808 -19.83 33.71 34.88
C GLN A 808 -18.86 34.52 35.77
N LEU A 809 -17.89 33.82 36.40
CA LEU A 809 -16.89 34.43 37.28
C LEU A 809 -15.92 35.33 36.50
N GLU A 810 -15.52 34.91 35.29
CA GLU A 810 -14.67 35.71 34.39
C GLU A 810 -15.45 36.92 33.83
N SER A 811 -16.75 36.74 33.63
CA SER A 811 -17.69 37.80 33.22
C SER A 811 -18.00 38.82 34.33
N GLY A 812 -17.54 38.60 35.57
CA GLY A 812 -17.65 39.55 36.68
C GLY A 812 -18.91 39.44 37.54
N HIS A 813 -19.62 38.31 37.53
CA HIS A 813 -20.77 38.06 38.40
C HIS A 813 -20.77 36.63 38.97
N SER A 814 -21.63 36.37 39.95
CA SER A 814 -21.93 35.00 40.40
C SER A 814 -23.32 34.88 41.01
N ALA A 815 -24.13 33.96 40.48
CA ALA A 815 -25.50 33.73 40.93
C ALA A 815 -26.02 32.33 40.58
N ASP A 816 -26.82 31.79 41.50
CA ASP A 816 -27.60 30.56 41.31
C ASP A 816 -28.95 30.92 40.69
N VAL A 817 -29.40 30.15 39.69
CA VAL A 817 -30.69 30.40 39.01
C VAL A 817 -31.61 29.18 39.10
N GLU A 818 -32.75 29.36 39.77
CA GLU A 818 -33.78 28.33 39.91
C GLU A 818 -34.96 28.61 38.97
N ILE A 819 -35.30 27.65 38.10
CA ILE A 819 -36.51 27.74 37.26
C ILE A 819 -37.74 27.38 38.10
N LYS A 820 -38.63 28.35 38.30
CA LYS A 820 -39.88 28.21 39.05
C LYS A 820 -41.09 28.43 38.15
N ARG A 821 -42.23 27.86 38.57
CA ARG A 821 -43.52 28.07 37.91
C ARG A 821 -44.41 28.87 38.86
N GLN A 822 -44.76 30.08 38.46
CA GLN A 822 -45.58 31.01 39.25
C GLN A 822 -46.72 31.51 38.34
N ASP A 823 -47.96 31.36 38.82
CA ASP A 823 -49.19 31.77 38.12
C ASP A 823 -49.22 31.32 36.64
N SER A 824 -48.95 30.03 36.43
CA SER A 824 -48.82 29.34 35.14
C SER A 824 -47.68 29.81 34.22
N LYS A 825 -46.92 30.84 34.57
CA LYS A 825 -45.75 31.34 33.82
C LYS A 825 -44.44 30.72 34.34
N ILE A 826 -43.42 30.70 33.47
CA ILE A 826 -42.06 30.26 33.81
C ILE A 826 -41.24 31.49 34.22
N VAL A 827 -40.61 31.40 35.39
CA VAL A 827 -39.86 32.48 36.03
C VAL A 827 -38.49 31.94 36.46
N CYS A 828 -37.42 32.63 36.10
CA CYS A 828 -36.07 32.35 36.59
C CYS A 828 -35.83 33.19 37.85
N ALA A 829 -35.73 32.52 39.00
CA ALA A 829 -35.38 33.15 40.27
C ALA A 829 -33.86 33.15 40.43
N ILE A 830 -33.25 34.32 40.27
CA ILE A 830 -31.81 34.55 40.36
C ILE A 830 -31.47 34.91 41.81
N THR A 831 -30.51 34.22 42.40
CA THR A 831 -29.96 34.51 43.73
C THR A 831 -28.46 34.72 43.60
N LYS A 832 -27.97 35.93 43.86
CA LYS A 832 -26.52 36.20 43.93
C LYS A 832 -25.88 35.33 45.01
N ASN A 833 -24.73 34.77 44.71
CA ASN A 833 -23.94 33.99 45.66
C ASN A 833 -22.60 34.71 45.94
N ARG A 834 -21.66 34.05 46.63
CA ARG A 834 -20.37 34.66 47.04
C ARG A 834 -19.19 34.26 46.16
N ASP A 835 -19.42 33.49 45.11
CA ASP A 835 -18.33 32.80 44.40
C ASP A 835 -17.43 33.76 43.63
N LEU A 836 -17.98 34.87 43.10
CA LEU A 836 -17.19 35.96 42.53
C LEU A 836 -16.20 36.55 43.55
N HIS A 837 -16.65 36.77 44.80
CA HIS A 837 -15.79 37.31 45.84
C HIS A 837 -14.69 36.32 46.24
N TRP A 838 -15.02 35.03 46.37
CA TRP A 838 -14.03 33.99 46.64
C TRP A 838 -13.03 33.83 45.48
N HIS A 839 -13.49 33.92 44.24
CA HIS A 839 -12.66 33.91 43.04
C HIS A 839 -11.70 35.11 43.02
N GLN A 840 -12.20 36.33 43.23
CA GLN A 840 -11.39 37.55 43.34
C GLN A 840 -10.38 37.48 44.50
N LEU A 841 -10.78 36.94 45.65
CA LEU A 841 -9.88 36.76 46.80
C LEU A 841 -8.76 35.75 46.50
N ASN A 842 -9.07 34.65 45.82
CA ASN A 842 -8.11 33.64 45.38
C ASN A 842 -7.13 34.22 44.34
N LEU A 843 -7.63 34.97 43.34
CA LEU A 843 -6.79 35.73 42.41
C LEU A 843 -5.85 36.70 43.14
N PHE A 844 -6.37 37.48 44.09
CA PHE A 844 -5.55 38.38 44.91
C PHE A 844 -4.49 37.64 45.73
N GLN A 845 -4.84 36.51 46.37
CA GLN A 845 -3.90 35.69 47.13
C GLN A 845 -2.79 35.13 46.23
N ARG A 846 -3.14 34.58 45.05
CA ARG A 846 -2.17 34.11 44.04
C ARG A 846 -1.24 35.24 43.59
N SER A 847 -1.79 36.41 43.30
CA SER A 847 -1.01 37.60 42.92
C SER A 847 -0.08 38.11 44.03
N ARG A 848 -0.47 37.96 45.30
CA ARG A 848 0.38 38.29 46.45
C ARG A 848 1.50 37.27 46.64
N ALA A 849 1.24 35.98 46.42
CA ALA A 849 2.27 34.95 46.37
C ALA A 849 3.27 35.19 45.22
N GLU A 850 2.78 35.50 44.01
CA GLU A 850 3.60 35.87 42.85
C GLU A 850 4.49 37.09 43.15
N LEU A 851 3.93 38.15 43.77
CA LEU A 851 4.68 39.35 44.14
C LEU A 851 5.83 39.05 45.09
N LEU A 852 5.60 38.23 46.11
CA LEU A 852 6.64 37.83 47.06
C LEU A 852 7.73 36.99 46.37
N ALA A 853 7.33 36.00 45.56
CA ALA A 853 8.25 35.16 44.80
C ALA A 853 9.10 35.97 43.81
N LEU A 854 8.51 36.91 43.07
CA LEU A 854 9.23 37.78 42.12
C LEU A 854 10.19 38.74 42.83
N ARG A 855 9.81 39.31 43.98
CA ARG A 855 10.70 40.18 44.78
C ARG A 855 11.93 39.42 45.30
N ASP A 856 11.71 38.24 45.86
CA ASP A 856 12.81 37.38 46.33
C ASP A 856 13.70 36.89 45.17
N ARG A 857 13.10 36.42 44.07
CA ARG A 857 13.84 35.99 42.87
C ARG A 857 14.66 37.12 42.25
N ARG A 858 14.11 38.33 42.20
CA ARG A 858 14.83 39.55 41.78
C ARG A 858 16.04 39.80 42.69
N ARG A 859 15.85 39.85 44.01
CA ARG A 859 16.95 40.06 44.97
C ARG A 859 18.06 39.01 44.78
N ARG A 860 17.69 37.73 44.67
CA ARG A 860 18.65 36.61 44.56
C ARG A 860 19.40 36.54 43.23
N ARG A 861 18.83 37.00 42.11
CA ARG A 861 19.42 36.82 40.76
C ARG A 861 19.82 38.09 40.01
N LEU A 862 19.19 39.23 40.29
CA LEU A 862 19.46 40.51 39.61
C LEU A 862 20.16 41.54 40.49
N GLY A 863 20.16 41.37 41.82
CA GLY A 863 20.67 42.35 42.77
C GLY A 863 19.72 43.54 42.97
N GLU A 864 20.09 44.47 43.86
CA GLU A 864 19.26 45.64 44.16
C GLU A 864 19.57 46.85 43.23
N ASP A 865 20.78 46.93 42.65
CA ASP A 865 21.26 48.08 41.86
C ASP A 865 21.31 47.89 40.33
N ILE A 866 20.19 48.16 39.65
CA ILE A 866 20.17 48.73 38.26
C ILE A 866 19.13 49.88 38.15
N SER A 867 18.30 50.15 39.17
CA SER A 867 17.22 51.15 39.12
C SER A 867 17.67 52.62 39.33
N GLY A 868 18.96 52.91 39.16
CA GLY A 868 19.58 54.23 39.34
C GLY A 868 19.36 55.24 38.20
N SER A 869 18.23 55.19 37.49
CA SER A 869 17.86 56.23 36.51
C SER A 869 16.35 56.31 36.32
N LYS A 870 15.80 57.49 36.60
CA LYS A 870 14.36 57.80 36.56
C LYS A 870 13.81 57.73 35.12
N VAL A 871 13.30 56.57 34.71
CA VAL A 871 12.46 56.46 33.51
C VAL A 871 11.10 57.10 33.81
N LYS A 872 10.92 58.36 33.41
CA LYS A 872 9.59 58.98 33.35
C LYS A 872 8.79 58.27 32.26
N VAL A 873 7.82 57.45 32.66
CA VAL A 873 6.79 56.94 31.76
C VAL A 873 5.93 58.13 31.32
N PHE A 874 6.11 58.59 30.09
CA PHE A 874 5.21 59.57 29.49
C PHE A 874 3.91 58.88 29.08
N THR A 875 2.86 59.07 29.89
CA THR A 875 1.49 58.75 29.50
C THR A 875 0.99 59.81 28.51
N THR A 876 0.97 59.49 27.22
CA THR A 876 0.38 60.34 26.17
C THR A 876 -1.15 60.22 26.17
N SER A 877 -1.81 61.00 27.01
CA SER A 877 -3.25 61.24 26.89
C SER A 877 -3.52 62.08 25.64
N ARG A 878 -4.17 61.49 24.62
CA ARG A 878 -4.75 62.23 23.50
C ARG A 878 -5.93 63.06 24.00
N SER A 879 -5.74 64.37 24.14
CA SER A 879 -6.82 65.36 24.19
C SER A 879 -6.70 66.29 22.99
N SER A 880 -7.76 66.39 22.20
CA SER A 880 -7.84 67.23 21.02
C SER A 880 -8.01 68.71 21.37
N SER A 881 -7.13 69.57 20.87
CA SER A 881 -7.39 71.00 20.71
C SER A 881 -6.63 71.58 19.52
N THR A 882 -7.34 72.30 18.68
CA THR A 882 -6.88 72.99 17.46
C THR A 882 -5.96 74.18 17.74
N ALA A 883 -4.93 74.40 16.90
CA ALA A 883 -4.73 75.66 16.13
C ALA A 883 -3.30 75.85 15.55
N SER A 884 -3.25 76.35 14.32
CA SER A 884 -2.26 77.26 13.68
C SER A 884 -0.74 77.11 13.90
N GLN A 885 -0.08 76.73 12.81
CA GLN A 885 1.16 77.29 12.23
C GLN A 885 1.84 78.48 12.95
N THR A 886 3.15 78.37 13.21
CA THR A 886 4.22 79.15 12.52
C THR A 886 5.63 78.79 13.05
N SER A 887 6.58 78.58 12.14
CA SER A 887 8.04 78.61 12.43
C SER A 887 8.55 80.06 12.29
N PRO A 888 9.73 80.44 12.84
CA PRO A 888 10.94 80.33 12.00
C PRO A 888 12.34 80.19 12.68
N LEU A 889 13.24 79.50 11.97
CA LEU A 889 14.65 79.83 11.63
C LEU A 889 15.85 79.76 12.64
N LEU A 890 16.88 79.05 12.14
CA LEU A 890 18.33 79.41 12.03
C LEU A 890 19.39 79.14 13.15
N SER A 891 20.03 77.97 13.00
CA SER A 891 21.50 77.77 12.75
C SER A 891 22.57 77.83 13.89
N PRO A 892 23.72 77.13 13.73
CA PRO A 892 24.74 76.85 14.78
C PRO A 892 26.04 77.68 14.61
N PRO A 893 27.02 77.62 15.54
CA PRO A 893 28.09 76.58 15.52
C PRO A 893 28.47 76.13 16.97
N ALA A 894 29.59 75.48 17.35
CA ALA A 894 30.83 75.01 16.69
C ALA A 894 31.42 73.77 17.42
N ALA A 895 32.52 73.18 16.94
CA ALA A 895 33.29 72.12 17.61
C ALA A 895 34.71 72.56 18.02
N LYS A 896 35.27 72.02 19.13
CA LYS A 896 36.72 72.11 19.44
C LYS A 896 37.27 70.89 20.19
N ARG A 897 38.21 70.23 19.50
CA ARG A 897 39.23 69.22 19.88
C ARG A 897 39.52 68.98 21.37
N LEU A 898 39.61 67.71 21.74
CA LEU A 898 40.48 67.21 22.82
C LEU A 898 41.79 66.65 22.22
N ARG A 899 42.90 66.76 22.95
CA ARG A 899 44.22 66.22 22.59
C ARG A 899 44.54 65.00 23.46
N ILE A 900 45.27 64.05 22.87
CA ILE A 900 45.91 62.90 23.53
C ILE A 900 47.26 63.33 24.10
N ILE A 901 47.59 62.91 25.32
CA ILE A 901 48.97 62.67 25.80
C ILE A 901 48.92 61.44 26.73
N ASP A 902 49.82 60.48 26.52
CA ASP A 902 50.00 59.27 27.35
C ASP A 902 50.62 59.56 28.72
N GLN A 903 50.41 58.66 29.69
CA GLN A 903 51.49 58.24 30.60
C GLN A 903 51.20 56.92 31.33
N ASP A 904 52.11 55.96 31.17
CA ASP A 904 52.27 54.76 32.00
C ASP A 904 52.98 55.08 33.34
N TYR A 905 53.11 54.04 34.19
CA TYR A 905 53.89 53.95 35.45
C TYR A 905 53.31 54.62 36.71
N LYS A 906 52.56 53.87 37.53
CA LYS A 906 53.16 52.94 38.52
C LYS A 906 52.13 52.04 39.22
#